data_AF-F8LEY0-F1
#
_entry.id   AF-F8LEY0-F1
#
_cell.length_a   1.000
_cell.length_b   1.000
_cell.length_c   1.000
_cell.angle_alpha   90.00
_cell.angle_beta   90.00
_cell.angle_gamma   90.00
#
_symmetry.space_group_name_H-M   'P 1'
#
loop_
_entity.id
_entity.type
_entity.pdbx_description
1 polymer ?
#
loop_
_entity_poly.entity_id
_entity_poly.type
_entity_poly.pdbx_seq_one_letter_code
_entity_poly.pdbx_strand_id
1 'polypeptide(L)'
;MTTNKQRCFELFSRQWPDHVSFIEDARTDHLAALKTELGEDNLFHQSDGNAFAYHDQAGALKESERFFESLQVRKGLKTIFHYGLGAGYDFQAARQWLEEDPERLMVILEDDFGLIKKVFEMPLAVEMLSHPQVLLVPIESNFESGKIGYPAGFEMLLHIGIRDTYLITISEAYEKHRPDFSKLLKQSLHLRIQDLVWLFAFSSSDRIKELIANLSSNLLSLPEMLRGQDLFRQFEGVPTLICAAGPSIKDQLLLIKQLKNRALLFGAGTGMNVLNSCGILPHFGCGIDPNRTSESRMLMNTAFSVPYFQTVHFNALAADLLHANKLFFRGPESYGAVKWMLSKLEIEDQQVHFNVSTTCACMSLAEHLKCDPIVFLGLDLSYTEQKRYPEGIVAHPTDKKTETQFIEEIPKSRVIPAVNSKGKRIFTRSDWINEGAYYTLYAKQHPELKLINGTVEGLVIQGAEEIPLEEIKKRYLIRSYDLDNWVHVNVVLARSLPVTRAKVQEAANEWKESLERGERQLKEMIMDLLDADDQRIGFPERVGTDRYSELEEKLKQEPIYEYLIKEMDFAFEKKKMRDMIQLRFHSHLLNQEDRYKKMLLTELYRLKYLHKYVEIQLKGIKKTDWSLLSAKSGDSIKAKEVSIPDAGGVFENGVLRIRQEELGIDLEDDYSPIWVKESPEKGQIWVGDSHNGECLLYDRKGWLKGRCFYKKGRLHGPSTYYGPDGNVLAQGWFFNDERQGVNLQFYPSGRIFSIQRFKDNLPQGCQEFFEENGEVKTRYYYDNGLLNGKVELFYANGNRKRIVEFLNGLRHGKELHWSPEGCLMRESEYEHGRSVGIARKWYANGQLKTEKKFLDDKGNYDLRKWSQKGKLIVEKVYIPDRISEEITLSQEERTRSLGLLKKKMEKLVNDQEN
;
A
#
# COMPACT_ATOMS: atom_id res chain seq x y z
N MET A 1 -24.03 29.54 45.29
CA MET A 1 -24.30 28.90 43.99
C MET A 1 -23.19 29.34 43.05
N THR A 2 -22.42 28.41 42.52
CA THR A 2 -21.37 28.66 41.52
C THR A 2 -22.03 29.22 40.25
N THR A 3 -21.51 30.31 39.67
CA THR A 3 -22.07 30.84 38.41
C THR A 3 -21.83 29.85 37.26
N ASN A 4 -22.67 29.88 36.21
CA ASN A 4 -22.46 29.03 35.01
C ASN A 4 -21.02 29.13 34.51
N LYS A 5 -20.50 30.36 34.44
CA LYS A 5 -19.12 30.68 34.04
C LYS A 5 -18.09 29.93 34.87
N GLN A 6 -18.16 30.04 36.20
CA GLN A 6 -17.24 29.34 37.11
C GLN A 6 -17.30 27.82 36.93
N ARG A 7 -18.51 27.27 36.75
CA ARG A 7 -18.68 25.83 36.53
C ARG A 7 -18.11 25.36 35.19
N CYS A 8 -18.32 26.14 34.13
CA CYS A 8 -17.73 25.87 32.81
C CYS A 8 -16.20 25.90 32.85
N PHE A 9 -15.58 26.89 33.52
CA PHE A 9 -14.13 26.91 33.70
C PHE A 9 -13.60 25.73 34.52
N GLU A 10 -14.32 25.31 35.56
CA GLU A 10 -13.96 24.10 36.32
C GLU A 10 -14.00 22.83 35.44
N LEU A 11 -15.02 22.70 34.58
CA LEU A 11 -15.14 21.56 33.66
C LEU A 11 -14.10 21.63 32.53
N PHE A 12 -13.88 22.80 31.96
CA PHE A 12 -12.96 23.03 30.86
C PHE A 12 -11.48 22.91 31.28
N SER A 13 -11.10 23.45 32.45
CA SER A 13 -9.73 23.34 32.97
C SER A 13 -9.26 21.91 33.19
N ARG A 14 -10.20 20.98 33.44
CA ARG A 14 -9.93 19.54 33.49
C ARG A 14 -9.64 18.94 32.11
N GLN A 15 -10.20 19.54 31.05
CA GLN A 15 -9.97 19.13 29.67
C GLN A 15 -8.67 19.73 29.13
N TRP A 16 -8.48 21.05 29.31
CA TRP A 16 -7.40 21.82 28.70
C TRP A 16 -6.82 22.84 29.70
N PRO A 17 -6.04 22.40 30.70
CA PRO A 17 -5.54 23.27 31.76
C PRO A 17 -4.67 24.41 31.20
N ASP A 18 -3.85 24.11 30.19
CA ASP A 18 -2.94 25.08 29.57
C ASP A 18 -3.68 26.19 28.78
N HIS A 19 -4.97 26.01 28.49
CA HIS A 19 -5.76 26.94 27.67
C HIS A 19 -6.69 27.85 28.51
N VAL A 20 -6.75 27.63 29.82
CA VAL A 20 -7.63 28.38 30.73
C VAL A 20 -7.29 29.86 30.72
N SER A 21 -6.00 30.20 30.88
CA SER A 21 -5.55 31.60 30.91
C SER A 21 -5.85 32.33 29.61
N PHE A 22 -5.70 31.67 28.46
CA PHE A 22 -6.00 32.25 27.16
C PHE A 22 -7.47 32.64 27.02
N ILE A 23 -8.39 31.83 27.57
CA ILE A 23 -9.83 32.13 27.56
C ILE A 23 -10.17 33.19 28.61
N GLU A 24 -9.56 33.15 29.79
CA GLU A 24 -9.78 34.17 30.81
C GLU A 24 -9.31 35.56 30.34
N ASP A 25 -8.20 35.63 29.63
CA ASP A 25 -7.61 36.87 29.12
C ASP A 25 -8.19 37.33 27.77
N ALA A 26 -9.00 36.48 27.12
CA ALA A 26 -9.57 36.79 25.82
C ALA A 26 -10.47 38.04 25.87
N ARG A 27 -10.28 38.91 24.87
CA ARG A 27 -11.15 40.06 24.61
C ARG A 27 -12.50 39.58 24.08
N THR A 28 -13.56 40.28 24.45
CA THR A 28 -14.93 39.99 24.00
C THR A 28 -15.59 41.22 23.37
N ASP A 29 -14.81 42.24 23.02
CA ASP A 29 -15.31 43.52 22.51
C ASP A 29 -16.00 43.36 21.15
N HIS A 30 -15.61 42.33 20.40
CA HIS A 30 -16.18 41.96 19.11
C HIS A 30 -17.46 41.09 19.24
N LEU A 31 -17.98 40.87 20.45
CA LEU A 31 -19.14 40.02 20.69
C LEU A 31 -20.23 40.77 21.46
N ALA A 32 -21.42 40.81 20.88
CA ALA A 32 -22.63 41.33 21.53
C ALA A 32 -23.62 40.20 21.82
N ALA A 33 -24.26 40.25 22.99
CA ALA A 33 -25.36 39.34 23.32
C ALA A 33 -26.59 39.68 22.46
N LEU A 34 -27.21 38.64 21.90
CA LEU A 34 -28.39 38.74 21.06
C LEU A 34 -29.41 37.69 21.51
N LYS A 35 -30.69 37.93 21.23
CA LYS A 35 -31.76 36.96 21.43
C LYS A 35 -32.44 36.71 20.11
N THR A 36 -32.77 35.44 19.82
CA THR A 36 -33.62 35.12 18.68
C THR A 36 -35.04 35.62 18.93
N GLU A 37 -35.87 35.65 17.88
CA GLU A 37 -37.31 35.94 17.99
C GLU A 37 -38.05 34.98 18.93
N LEU A 38 -37.48 33.80 19.17
CA LEU A 38 -37.99 32.78 20.11
C LEU A 38 -37.42 32.92 21.54
N GLY A 39 -36.57 33.92 21.79
CA GLY A 39 -35.97 34.18 23.11
C GLY A 39 -34.74 33.32 23.44
N GLU A 40 -34.21 32.58 22.46
CA GLU A 40 -33.01 31.75 22.61
C GLU A 40 -31.75 32.64 22.68
N ASP A 41 -30.73 32.18 23.40
CA ASP A 41 -29.44 32.89 23.46
C ASP A 41 -28.78 32.89 22.08
N ASN A 42 -28.20 34.01 21.68
CA ASN A 42 -27.43 34.13 20.46
C ASN A 42 -26.30 35.14 20.66
N LEU A 43 -25.33 35.15 19.76
CA LEU A 43 -24.22 36.07 19.78
C LEU A 43 -24.07 36.73 18.42
N PHE A 44 -23.74 38.01 18.45
CA PHE A 44 -23.44 38.80 17.27
C PHE A 44 -21.96 39.13 17.24
N HIS A 45 -21.28 38.70 16.18
CA HIS A 45 -19.89 39.06 15.89
C HIS A 45 -19.84 40.43 15.25
N GLN A 46 -18.99 41.32 15.76
CA GLN A 46 -18.77 42.66 15.23
C GLN A 46 -17.27 42.99 15.24
N SER A 47 -16.66 42.96 14.06
CA SER A 47 -15.26 43.33 13.85
C SER A 47 -15.12 44.19 12.58
N ASP A 48 -14.01 44.90 12.43
CA ASP A 48 -13.77 45.76 11.26
C ASP A 48 -13.86 44.95 9.96
N GLY A 49 -14.95 45.15 9.21
CA GLY A 49 -15.21 44.49 7.93
C GLY A 49 -15.99 43.17 7.98
N ASN A 50 -16.37 42.65 9.16
CA ASN A 50 -17.18 41.44 9.27
C ASN A 50 -18.14 41.51 10.47
N ALA A 51 -19.44 41.47 10.19
CA ALA A 51 -20.50 41.49 11.19
C ALA A 51 -21.61 40.49 10.85
N PHE A 52 -21.91 39.57 11.77
CA PHE A 52 -22.89 38.51 11.54
C PHE A 52 -23.39 37.92 12.87
N ALA A 53 -24.59 37.37 12.85
CA ALA A 53 -25.08 36.54 13.95
C ALA A 53 -24.58 35.10 13.80
N TYR A 54 -24.23 34.45 14.91
CA TYR A 54 -23.79 33.05 14.88
C TYR A 54 -24.92 32.07 14.58
N HIS A 55 -26.18 32.46 14.84
CA HIS A 55 -27.38 31.70 14.54
C HIS A 55 -28.47 32.58 13.90
N ASP A 56 -29.39 31.95 13.16
CA ASP A 56 -30.60 32.51 12.54
C ASP A 56 -31.47 33.20 13.60
N GLN A 57 -31.90 34.43 13.30
CA GLN A 57 -32.73 35.21 14.21
C GLN A 57 -34.13 34.63 14.37
N ALA A 58 -34.62 33.87 13.39
CA ALA A 58 -35.90 33.19 13.47
C ALA A 58 -35.90 32.01 14.46
N GLY A 59 -34.71 31.48 14.83
CA GLY A 59 -34.56 30.42 15.83
C GLY A 59 -33.28 29.61 15.65
N ALA A 60 -32.42 29.60 16.67
CA ALA A 60 -31.11 28.97 16.67
C ALA A 60 -31.20 27.43 16.73
N LEU A 61 -32.10 26.89 17.57
CA LEU A 61 -32.28 25.44 17.65
C LEU A 61 -32.85 24.88 16.34
N LYS A 62 -33.84 25.55 15.74
CA LYS A 62 -34.44 25.13 14.46
C LYS A 62 -33.46 25.18 13.29
N GLU A 63 -32.56 26.16 13.25
CA GLU A 63 -31.45 26.18 12.31
C GLU A 63 -30.54 24.96 12.51
N SER A 64 -30.10 24.72 13.74
CA SER A 64 -29.20 23.62 14.08
C SER A 64 -29.83 22.24 13.79
N GLU A 65 -31.13 22.06 14.07
CA GLU A 65 -31.90 20.86 13.73
C GLU A 65 -31.95 20.63 12.21
N ARG A 66 -32.29 21.67 11.41
CA ARG A 66 -32.29 21.60 9.94
C ARG A 66 -30.90 21.27 9.40
N PHE A 67 -29.87 21.90 9.94
CA PHE A 67 -28.48 21.63 9.57
C PHE A 67 -28.13 20.17 9.87
N PHE A 68 -28.40 19.69 11.08
CA PHE A 68 -28.07 18.33 11.48
C PHE A 68 -28.85 17.27 10.69
N GLU A 69 -30.12 17.49 10.40
CA GLU A 69 -30.94 16.64 9.51
C GLU A 69 -30.36 16.57 8.09
N SER A 70 -29.85 17.70 7.57
CA SER A 70 -29.24 17.77 6.23
C SER A 70 -27.98 16.91 6.09
N LEU A 71 -27.28 16.62 7.19
CA LEU A 71 -26.08 15.78 7.20
C LEU A 71 -26.37 14.32 6.82
N GLN A 72 -27.65 13.89 6.83
CA GLN A 72 -28.08 12.50 6.59
C GLN A 72 -27.22 11.50 7.37
N VAL A 73 -27.08 11.75 8.67
CA VAL A 73 -26.19 11.00 9.56
C VAL A 73 -26.52 9.52 9.51
N ARG A 74 -25.58 8.72 8.99
CA ARG A 74 -25.81 7.28 8.76
C ARG A 74 -25.81 6.54 10.10
N LYS A 75 -26.57 5.45 10.17
CA LYS A 75 -26.64 4.54 11.33
C LYS A 75 -25.28 4.07 11.87
N GLY A 76 -24.25 4.07 11.01
CA GLY A 76 -22.89 3.68 11.37
C GLY A 76 -21.97 4.81 11.83
N LEU A 77 -22.33 6.11 11.75
CA LEU A 77 -21.45 7.23 12.14
C LEU A 77 -21.16 7.20 13.65
N LYS A 78 -19.89 7.39 14.04
CA LYS A 78 -19.47 7.38 15.45
C LYS A 78 -18.87 8.70 15.92
N THR A 79 -18.25 9.50 15.05
CA THR A 79 -17.60 10.74 15.48
C THR A 79 -17.93 11.90 14.57
N ILE A 80 -18.22 13.07 15.16
CA ILE A 80 -18.37 14.33 14.44
C ILE A 80 -17.28 15.28 14.93
N PHE A 81 -16.42 15.73 14.02
CA PHE A 81 -15.55 16.89 14.23
C PHE A 81 -16.29 18.10 13.68
N HIS A 82 -16.78 18.95 14.57
CA HIS A 82 -17.62 20.09 14.25
C HIS A 82 -16.83 21.37 14.48
N TYR A 83 -16.68 22.22 13.46
CA TYR A 83 -16.07 23.53 13.62
C TYR A 83 -17.14 24.60 13.74
N GLY A 84 -17.09 25.33 14.84
CA GLY A 84 -18.01 26.39 15.22
C GLY A 84 -18.75 26.05 16.51
N LEU A 85 -18.51 26.83 17.56
CA LEU A 85 -19.25 26.71 18.81
C LEU A 85 -20.60 27.44 18.73
N GLY A 86 -20.61 28.63 18.10
CA GLY A 86 -21.77 29.53 18.12
C GLY A 86 -22.28 29.74 19.55
N ALA A 87 -23.59 29.55 19.78
CA ALA A 87 -24.20 29.51 21.12
C ALA A 87 -24.42 28.09 21.68
N GLY A 88 -23.92 27.04 21.02
CA GLY A 88 -24.01 25.64 21.46
C GLY A 88 -25.22 24.83 20.96
N TYR A 89 -26.08 25.40 20.10
CA TYR A 89 -27.28 24.71 19.60
C TYR A 89 -27.01 23.51 18.69
N ASP A 90 -25.86 23.48 18.01
CA ASP A 90 -25.43 22.31 17.22
C ASP A 90 -25.23 21.06 18.09
N PHE A 91 -24.73 21.22 19.33
CA PHE A 91 -24.71 20.14 20.32
C PHE A 91 -26.13 19.69 20.70
N GLN A 92 -27.02 20.66 20.92
CA GLN A 92 -28.41 20.37 21.32
C GLN A 92 -29.15 19.58 20.22
N ALA A 93 -28.97 19.95 18.95
CA ALA A 93 -29.50 19.22 17.80
C ALA A 93 -28.90 17.81 17.67
N ALA A 94 -27.60 17.65 17.97
CA ALA A 94 -26.91 16.36 17.93
C ALA A 94 -27.20 15.45 19.13
N ARG A 95 -27.89 15.94 20.18
CA ARG A 95 -28.03 15.24 21.47
C ARG A 95 -28.70 13.88 21.34
N GLN A 96 -29.83 13.80 20.64
CA GLN A 96 -30.52 12.53 20.42
C GLN A 96 -29.60 11.52 19.72
N TRP A 97 -28.84 11.98 18.71
CA TRP A 97 -27.86 11.14 18.04
C TRP A 97 -26.77 10.69 19.01
N LEU A 98 -26.24 11.53 19.89
CA LEU A 98 -25.24 11.10 20.88
C LEU A 98 -25.78 10.01 21.82
N GLU A 99 -26.98 10.22 22.36
CA GLU A 99 -27.59 9.35 23.39
C GLU A 99 -28.05 7.97 22.85
N GLU A 100 -28.33 7.87 21.55
CA GLU A 100 -28.70 6.61 20.89
C GLU A 100 -27.60 5.54 20.90
N ASP A 101 -26.34 5.94 21.03
CA ASP A 101 -25.21 5.04 21.03
C ASP A 101 -24.09 5.59 21.92
N PRO A 102 -23.77 4.94 23.06
CA PRO A 102 -22.77 5.42 24.02
C PRO A 102 -21.34 5.47 23.42
N GLU A 103 -21.15 4.90 22.23
CA GLU A 103 -19.91 4.97 21.48
C GLU A 103 -19.73 6.26 20.67
N ARG A 104 -20.79 7.07 20.51
CA ARG A 104 -20.74 8.31 19.72
C ARG A 104 -19.98 9.41 20.45
N LEU A 105 -19.32 10.29 19.69
CA LEU A 105 -18.55 11.41 20.20
C LEU A 105 -18.71 12.63 19.30
N MET A 106 -18.91 13.81 19.90
CA MET A 106 -18.85 15.10 19.22
C MET A 106 -17.66 15.90 19.73
N VAL A 107 -16.80 16.32 18.81
CA VAL A 107 -15.62 17.14 19.07
C VAL A 107 -15.87 18.51 18.44
N ILE A 108 -16.12 19.51 19.28
CA ILE A 108 -16.39 20.89 18.86
C ILE A 108 -15.07 21.65 18.84
N LEU A 109 -14.70 22.22 17.71
CA LEU A 109 -13.49 23.00 17.49
C LEU A 109 -13.88 24.48 17.49
N GLU A 110 -13.18 25.31 18.28
CA GLU A 110 -13.40 26.75 18.33
C GLU A 110 -12.07 27.50 18.41
N ASP A 111 -11.90 28.51 17.55
CA ASP A 111 -10.69 29.33 17.48
C ASP A 111 -10.84 30.74 18.10
N ASP A 112 -12.06 31.18 18.40
CA ASP A 112 -12.33 32.41 19.12
C ASP A 112 -12.46 32.16 20.63
N PHE A 113 -11.37 32.38 21.37
CA PHE A 113 -11.36 32.25 22.83
C PHE A 113 -12.31 33.24 23.54
N GLY A 114 -12.59 34.39 22.92
CA GLY A 114 -13.58 35.36 23.41
C GLY A 114 -14.99 34.79 23.31
N LEU A 115 -15.29 34.07 22.23
CA LEU A 115 -16.55 33.37 22.04
C LEU A 115 -16.74 32.28 23.09
N ILE A 116 -15.73 31.44 23.32
CA ILE A 116 -15.76 30.42 24.38
C ILE A 116 -16.09 31.06 25.73
N LYS A 117 -15.38 32.14 26.07
CA LYS A 117 -15.59 32.90 27.32
C LYS A 117 -17.02 33.41 27.48
N LYS A 118 -17.65 33.85 26.38
CA LYS A 118 -19.05 34.32 26.39
C LYS A 118 -20.06 33.20 26.48
N VAL A 119 -19.85 32.10 25.76
CA VAL A 119 -20.72 30.92 25.81
C VAL A 119 -20.73 30.31 27.22
N PHE A 120 -19.62 30.37 27.96
CA PHE A 120 -19.56 29.88 29.35
C PHE A 120 -20.51 30.59 30.32
N GLU A 121 -21.03 31.77 29.95
CA GLU A 121 -22.05 32.50 30.74
C GLU A 121 -23.46 31.87 30.55
N MET A 122 -23.67 31.10 29.48
CA MET A 122 -24.95 30.51 29.09
C MET A 122 -25.23 29.17 29.81
N PRO A 123 -26.50 28.85 30.15
CA PRO A 123 -26.86 27.57 30.77
C PRO A 123 -26.51 26.35 29.91
N LEU A 124 -26.71 26.45 28.59
CA LEU A 124 -26.47 25.35 27.65
C LEU A 124 -25.00 24.88 27.64
N ALA A 125 -24.06 25.79 27.92
CA ALA A 125 -22.64 25.46 27.98
C ALA A 125 -22.31 24.50 29.14
N VAL A 126 -22.99 24.63 30.28
CA VAL A 126 -22.81 23.72 31.42
C VAL A 126 -23.30 22.32 31.06
N GLU A 127 -24.45 22.21 30.37
CA GLU A 127 -24.98 20.93 29.89
C GLU A 127 -24.02 20.28 28.89
N MET A 128 -23.56 21.05 27.90
CA MET A 128 -22.62 20.59 26.88
C MET A 128 -21.30 20.07 27.48
N LEU A 129 -20.65 20.86 28.35
CA LEU A 129 -19.36 20.48 28.96
C LEU A 129 -19.49 19.35 29.98
N SER A 130 -20.68 19.13 30.53
CA SER A 130 -20.95 18.00 31.44
C SER A 130 -21.27 16.70 30.69
N HIS A 131 -21.54 16.76 29.38
CA HIS A 131 -21.93 15.59 28.61
C HIS A 131 -20.73 14.66 28.36
N PRO A 132 -20.83 13.34 28.65
CA PRO A 132 -19.70 12.41 28.54
C PRO A 132 -19.24 12.11 27.11
N GLN A 133 -20.03 12.52 26.11
CA GLN A 133 -19.77 12.31 24.68
C GLN A 133 -19.49 13.63 23.93
N VAL A 134 -19.17 14.71 24.64
CA VAL A 134 -18.86 16.01 24.03
C VAL A 134 -17.52 16.53 24.55
N LEU A 135 -16.69 17.02 23.64
CA LEU A 135 -15.43 17.68 23.95
C LEU A 135 -15.36 19.02 23.21
N LEU A 136 -15.13 20.10 23.96
CA LEU A 136 -14.83 21.41 23.38
C LEU A 136 -13.32 21.57 23.30
N VAL A 137 -12.79 21.79 22.10
CA VAL A 137 -11.35 21.89 21.83
C VAL A 137 -11.02 23.32 21.39
N PRO A 138 -10.20 24.05 22.17
CA PRO A 138 -9.68 25.35 21.74
C PRO A 138 -8.63 25.12 20.65
N ILE A 139 -8.75 25.75 19.49
CA ILE A 139 -7.73 25.68 18.42
C ILE A 139 -7.16 27.07 18.15
N GLU A 140 -5.90 27.15 17.72
CA GLU A 140 -5.25 28.43 17.44
C GLU A 140 -5.27 28.70 15.93
N SER A 141 -5.83 29.84 15.53
CA SER A 141 -5.82 30.29 14.14
C SER A 141 -4.69 31.31 13.93
N ASN A 142 -3.59 30.89 13.30
CA ASN A 142 -2.53 31.81 12.86
C ASN A 142 -2.67 32.08 11.36
N PHE A 143 -3.42 33.13 11.04
CA PHE A 143 -3.78 33.49 9.66
C PHE A 143 -2.56 33.87 8.80
N GLU A 144 -1.55 34.53 9.37
CA GLU A 144 -0.34 34.95 8.65
C GLU A 144 0.54 33.76 8.22
N SER A 145 0.56 32.70 9.04
CA SER A 145 1.35 31.50 8.75
C SER A 145 0.61 30.44 7.92
N GLY A 146 -0.71 30.57 7.74
CA GLY A 146 -1.55 29.54 7.11
C GLY A 146 -1.59 28.22 7.89
N LYS A 147 -1.28 28.24 9.20
CA LYS A 147 -1.23 27.06 10.06
C LYS A 147 -2.26 27.13 11.18
N ILE A 148 -2.79 25.97 11.52
CA ILE A 148 -3.72 25.78 12.64
C ILE A 148 -2.97 25.07 13.76
N GLY A 149 -2.90 25.73 14.92
CA GLY A 149 -2.39 25.16 16.15
C GLY A 149 -3.47 24.34 16.84
N TYR A 150 -3.09 23.20 17.39
CA TYR A 150 -3.99 22.32 18.12
C TYR A 150 -3.42 22.05 19.51
N PRO A 151 -4.27 21.91 20.53
CA PRO A 151 -3.82 21.76 21.90
C PRO A 151 -3.14 20.40 22.11
N ALA A 152 -2.25 20.34 23.09
CA ALA A 152 -1.58 19.10 23.45
C ALA A 152 -2.60 18.01 23.81
N GLY A 153 -2.60 16.90 23.06
CA GLY A 153 -3.58 15.82 23.20
C GLY A 153 -4.70 15.84 22.15
N PHE A 154 -4.79 16.84 21.27
CA PHE A 154 -5.75 16.84 20.16
C PHE A 154 -5.57 15.68 19.19
N GLU A 155 -4.32 15.29 18.91
CA GLU A 155 -3.99 14.12 18.08
C GLU A 155 -4.68 12.84 18.59
N MET A 156 -4.88 12.74 19.92
CA MET A 156 -5.64 11.66 20.53
C MET A 156 -7.09 11.62 20.03
N LEU A 157 -7.73 12.77 19.79
CA LEU A 157 -9.12 12.82 19.33
C LEU A 157 -9.26 12.41 17.87
N LEU A 158 -8.32 12.83 17.01
CA LEU A 158 -8.30 12.46 15.59
C LEU A 158 -8.26 10.94 15.38
N HIS A 159 -7.63 10.20 16.28
CA HIS A 159 -7.58 8.74 16.24
C HIS A 159 -8.93 8.03 16.37
N ILE A 160 -9.92 8.65 17.03
CA ILE A 160 -11.26 8.07 17.16
C ILE A 160 -11.92 8.01 15.79
N GLY A 161 -11.75 9.08 15.02
CA GLY A 161 -12.23 9.13 13.63
C GLY A 161 -11.50 8.16 12.69
N ILE A 162 -10.39 7.54 13.10
CA ILE A 162 -9.68 6.56 12.26
C ILE A 162 -10.19 5.15 12.51
N ARG A 163 -10.49 4.85 13.77
CA ARG A 163 -11.04 3.56 14.17
C ARG A 163 -12.49 3.41 13.72
N ASP A 164 -13.23 4.51 13.83
CA ASP A 164 -14.66 4.56 13.56
C ASP A 164 -14.96 5.46 12.36
N THR A 165 -16.20 5.46 11.90
CA THR A 165 -16.68 6.41 10.88
C THR A 165 -16.76 7.82 11.47
N TYR A 166 -16.19 8.79 10.76
CA TYR A 166 -16.21 10.20 11.17
C TYR A 166 -16.81 11.09 10.08
N LEU A 167 -17.24 12.27 10.51
CA LEU A 167 -17.68 13.37 9.67
C LEU A 167 -17.03 14.66 10.16
N ILE A 168 -16.54 15.48 9.22
CA ILE A 168 -16.10 16.84 9.51
C ILE A 168 -17.21 17.79 9.04
N THR A 169 -17.77 18.55 9.96
CA THR A 169 -18.83 19.52 9.70
C THR A 169 -18.39 20.92 10.11
N ILE A 170 -19.00 21.94 9.51
CA ILE A 170 -18.76 23.34 9.83
C ILE A 170 -20.13 24.00 9.98
N SER A 171 -20.35 24.77 11.04
CA SER A 171 -21.60 25.52 11.21
C SER A 171 -21.80 26.51 10.06
N GLU A 172 -23.05 26.75 9.68
CA GLU A 172 -23.41 27.53 8.51
C GLU A 172 -22.82 28.96 8.53
N ALA A 173 -22.86 29.62 9.70
CA ALA A 173 -22.28 30.95 9.89
C ALA A 173 -20.76 30.98 9.60
N TYR A 174 -20.01 29.97 10.03
CA TYR A 174 -18.56 29.90 9.85
C TYR A 174 -18.20 29.61 8.39
N GLU A 175 -18.94 28.71 7.73
CA GLU A 175 -18.72 28.40 6.31
C GLU A 175 -19.01 29.61 5.42
N LYS A 176 -20.06 30.39 5.74
CA LYS A 176 -20.44 31.60 5.02
C LYS A 176 -19.48 32.77 5.24
N HIS A 177 -19.08 33.02 6.48
CA HIS A 177 -18.32 34.22 6.84
C HIS A 177 -16.80 34.00 6.94
N ARG A 178 -16.33 32.74 6.97
CA ARG A 178 -14.90 32.38 6.99
C ARG A 178 -14.61 31.20 6.03
N PRO A 179 -14.92 31.30 4.73
CA PRO A 179 -14.81 30.18 3.79
C PRO A 179 -13.37 29.69 3.59
N ASP A 180 -12.39 30.59 3.55
CA ASP A 180 -10.98 30.22 3.36
C ASP A 180 -10.43 29.46 4.57
N PHE A 181 -10.73 29.93 5.78
CA PHE A 181 -10.33 29.25 7.00
C PHE A 181 -11.04 27.89 7.15
N SER A 182 -12.34 27.85 6.85
CA SER A 182 -13.13 26.62 6.82
C SER A 182 -12.53 25.56 5.89
N LYS A 183 -12.10 25.98 4.70
CA LYS A 183 -11.41 25.12 3.74
C LYS A 183 -10.04 24.67 4.24
N LEU A 184 -9.25 25.57 4.81
CA LEU A 184 -7.94 25.26 5.40
C LEU A 184 -8.06 24.26 6.55
N LEU A 185 -9.03 24.44 7.45
CA LEU A 185 -9.29 23.55 8.58
C LEU A 185 -9.71 22.16 8.13
N LYS A 186 -10.67 22.06 7.19
CA LYS A 186 -11.07 20.79 6.58
C LYS A 186 -9.85 20.05 6.01
N GLN A 187 -8.96 20.76 5.30
CA GLN A 187 -7.74 20.19 4.75
C GLN A 187 -6.75 19.76 5.84
N SER A 188 -6.47 20.61 6.83
CA SER A 188 -5.57 20.33 7.96
C SER A 188 -6.01 19.09 8.73
N LEU A 189 -7.29 18.98 9.08
CA LEU A 189 -7.84 17.81 9.76
C LEU A 189 -7.72 16.55 8.90
N HIS A 190 -8.00 16.65 7.60
CA HIS A 190 -7.89 15.51 6.70
C HIS A 190 -6.45 15.02 6.57
N LEU A 191 -5.47 15.94 6.47
CA LEU A 191 -4.03 15.60 6.42
C LEU A 191 -3.56 14.93 7.71
N ARG A 192 -3.88 15.50 8.88
CA ARG A 192 -3.51 14.89 10.16
C ARG A 192 -4.14 13.52 10.32
N ILE A 193 -5.42 13.37 9.98
CA ILE A 193 -6.08 12.07 10.00
C ILE A 193 -5.36 11.07 9.07
N GLN A 194 -4.92 11.49 7.88
CA GLN A 194 -4.16 10.62 6.96
C GLN A 194 -2.84 10.13 7.55
N ASP A 195 -2.04 11.01 8.12
CA ASP A 195 -0.76 10.64 8.77
C ASP A 195 -0.99 9.60 9.86
N LEU A 196 -2.07 9.76 10.63
CA LEU A 196 -2.44 8.85 11.69
C LEU A 196 -3.06 7.53 11.19
N VAL A 197 -3.78 7.52 10.05
CA VAL A 197 -4.32 6.29 9.40
C VAL A 197 -3.17 5.37 9.01
N TRP A 198 -2.09 5.95 8.49
CA TRP A 198 -0.91 5.21 8.08
C TRP A 198 -0.30 4.48 9.29
N LEU A 199 -0.09 5.19 10.40
CA LEU A 199 0.38 4.60 11.67
C LEU A 199 -0.61 3.55 12.24
N PHE A 200 -1.92 3.74 12.06
CA PHE A 200 -2.93 2.79 12.54
C PHE A 200 -2.95 1.49 11.74
N ALA A 201 -2.86 1.56 10.40
CA ALA A 201 -2.87 0.39 9.52
C ALA A 201 -1.74 -0.60 9.90
N PHE A 202 -0.54 -0.09 10.18
CA PHE A 202 0.61 -0.90 10.57
C PHE A 202 0.59 -1.36 12.02
N SER A 203 -0.17 -0.71 12.91
CA SER A 203 -0.22 -1.06 14.35
C SER A 203 -1.31 -2.07 14.75
N SER A 204 -2.09 -2.58 13.78
CA SER A 204 -3.05 -3.65 14.03
C SER A 204 -2.37 -5.00 14.27
N SER A 205 -2.86 -5.78 15.23
CA SER A 205 -2.17 -6.99 15.72
C SER A 205 -1.91 -8.07 14.68
N ASP A 206 -2.68 -8.10 13.59
CA ASP A 206 -2.50 -9.10 12.54
C ASP A 206 -1.51 -8.64 11.46
N ARG A 207 -1.48 -7.34 11.12
CA ARG A 207 -0.47 -6.82 10.19
C ARG A 207 0.93 -6.80 10.79
N ILE A 208 1.07 -6.50 12.08
CA ILE A 208 2.37 -6.52 12.78
C ILE A 208 3.00 -7.93 12.72
N LYS A 209 2.22 -8.99 12.95
CA LYS A 209 2.74 -10.37 12.87
C LYS A 209 3.32 -10.69 11.50
N GLU A 210 2.62 -10.29 10.44
CA GLU A 210 3.08 -10.48 9.06
C GLU A 210 4.34 -9.65 8.80
N LEU A 211 4.35 -8.40 9.23
CA LEU A 211 5.48 -7.48 9.11
C LEU A 211 6.76 -8.04 9.73
N ILE A 212 6.67 -8.59 10.95
CA ILE A 212 7.78 -9.20 11.68
C ILE A 212 8.32 -10.44 10.97
N ALA A 213 7.40 -11.32 10.52
CA ALA A 213 7.78 -12.54 9.83
C ALA A 213 8.48 -12.22 8.50
N ASN A 214 7.97 -11.22 7.77
CA ASN A 214 8.57 -10.74 6.54
C ASN A 214 9.92 -10.10 6.76
N LEU A 215 10.04 -9.20 7.76
CA LEU A 215 11.31 -8.53 8.09
C LEU A 215 12.41 -9.55 8.34
N SER A 216 12.16 -10.52 9.22
CA SER A 216 13.16 -11.53 9.59
C SER A 216 13.59 -12.38 8.38
N SER A 217 12.67 -12.64 7.45
CA SER A 217 12.95 -13.44 6.23
C SER A 217 13.68 -12.62 5.18
N ASN A 218 13.24 -11.38 4.95
CA ASN A 218 13.83 -10.49 3.94
C ASN A 218 15.24 -10.03 4.32
N LEU A 219 15.54 -9.91 5.62
CA LEU A 219 16.90 -9.64 6.11
C LEU A 219 17.93 -10.66 5.61
N LEU A 220 17.54 -11.94 5.47
CA LEU A 220 18.43 -12.98 4.94
C LEU A 220 18.84 -12.70 3.48
N SER A 221 17.90 -12.15 2.69
CA SER A 221 18.13 -11.82 1.28
C SER A 221 18.66 -10.41 1.04
N LEU A 222 18.71 -9.57 2.07
CA LEU A 222 19.08 -8.15 1.95
C LEU A 222 20.47 -7.94 1.34
N PRO A 223 21.53 -8.72 1.70
CA PRO A 223 22.85 -8.58 1.06
C PRO A 223 22.87 -8.87 -0.44
N GLU A 224 21.88 -9.59 -0.96
CA GLU A 224 21.77 -9.99 -2.37
C GLU A 224 20.87 -9.03 -3.17
N MET A 225 20.17 -8.10 -2.50
CA MET A 225 19.34 -7.11 -3.19
C MET A 225 20.20 -6.02 -3.83
N LEU A 226 19.74 -5.55 -4.99
CA LEU A 226 20.32 -4.41 -5.67
C LEU A 226 19.79 -3.12 -5.07
N ARG A 227 20.65 -2.11 -5.02
CA ARG A 227 20.34 -0.78 -4.48
C ARG A 227 19.50 0.00 -5.49
N GLY A 228 18.20 0.07 -5.27
CA GLY A 228 17.26 0.76 -6.15
C GLY A 228 17.52 2.26 -6.29
N GLN A 229 18.15 2.90 -5.31
CA GLN A 229 18.57 4.31 -5.38
C GLN A 229 19.56 4.57 -6.53
N ASP A 230 20.35 3.58 -6.95
CA ASP A 230 21.31 3.75 -8.06
C ASP A 230 20.60 3.99 -9.41
N LEU A 231 19.31 3.64 -9.51
CA LEU A 231 18.47 3.92 -10.69
C LEU A 231 17.90 5.35 -10.69
N PHE A 232 18.04 6.11 -9.60
CA PHE A 232 17.45 7.44 -9.53
C PHE A 232 18.04 8.34 -10.62
N ARG A 233 17.15 9.13 -11.23
CA ARG A 233 17.43 10.04 -12.33
C ARG A 233 17.88 9.39 -13.64
N GLN A 234 17.84 8.06 -13.76
CA GLN A 234 18.30 7.36 -14.97
C GLN A 234 17.31 7.46 -16.15
N PHE A 235 16.07 7.89 -15.89
CA PHE A 235 14.99 8.02 -16.87
C PHE A 235 14.50 9.48 -16.97
N GLU A 236 15.43 10.43 -16.82
CA GLU A 236 15.15 11.88 -16.85
C GLU A 236 14.43 12.28 -18.16
N GLY A 237 13.20 12.79 -18.02
CA GLY A 237 12.34 13.22 -19.13
C GLY A 237 11.66 12.10 -19.92
N VAL A 238 11.74 10.84 -19.45
CA VAL A 238 11.00 9.72 -20.05
C VAL A 238 9.58 9.71 -19.48
N PRO A 239 8.52 9.68 -20.31
CA PRO A 239 7.17 9.53 -19.80
C PRO A 239 6.99 8.19 -19.07
N THR A 240 6.17 8.16 -18.02
CA THR A 240 5.83 6.89 -17.35
C THR A 240 4.33 6.65 -17.31
N LEU A 241 3.93 5.39 -17.44
CA LEU A 241 2.58 4.87 -17.22
C LEU A 241 2.61 4.01 -15.95
N ILE A 242 1.88 4.43 -14.92
CA ILE A 242 1.69 3.69 -13.69
C ILE A 242 0.33 3.01 -13.76
N CYS A 243 0.36 1.69 -13.95
CA CYS A 243 -0.85 0.88 -14.04
C CYS A 243 -1.23 0.38 -12.64
N ALA A 244 -2.32 0.94 -12.13
CA ALA A 244 -3.04 0.47 -10.95
C ALA A 244 -4.00 -0.68 -11.34
N ALA A 245 -4.88 -1.07 -10.42
CA ALA A 245 -5.72 -2.26 -10.56
C ALA A 245 -7.23 -1.96 -10.68
N GLY A 246 -7.61 -0.71 -10.92
CA GLY A 246 -9.00 -0.32 -11.09
C GLY A 246 -9.63 -0.91 -12.36
N PRO A 247 -10.94 -1.22 -12.35
CA PRO A 247 -11.65 -1.78 -13.51
C PRO A 247 -11.50 -0.98 -14.80
N SER A 248 -11.40 0.36 -14.72
CA SER A 248 -11.36 1.25 -15.90
C SER A 248 -10.21 0.98 -16.88
N ILE A 249 -9.14 0.31 -16.44
CA ILE A 249 -7.98 0.05 -17.29
C ILE A 249 -8.25 -0.99 -18.40
N LYS A 250 -9.32 -1.79 -18.28
CA LYS A 250 -9.63 -2.91 -19.21
C LYS A 250 -9.59 -2.47 -20.68
N ASP A 251 -10.22 -1.34 -20.98
CA ASP A 251 -10.32 -0.83 -22.35
C ASP A 251 -9.01 -0.21 -22.86
N GLN A 252 -8.07 0.07 -21.95
CA GLN A 252 -6.79 0.70 -22.26
C GLN A 252 -5.67 -0.33 -22.52
N LEU A 253 -5.87 -1.61 -22.17
CA LEU A 253 -4.80 -2.63 -22.19
C LEU A 253 -4.18 -2.85 -23.58
N LEU A 254 -4.99 -2.90 -24.64
CA LEU A 254 -4.48 -3.03 -26.01
C LEU A 254 -3.58 -1.85 -26.40
N LEU A 255 -3.98 -0.63 -26.00
CA LEU A 255 -3.20 0.57 -26.27
C LEU A 255 -1.92 0.60 -25.43
N ILE A 256 -1.99 0.22 -24.15
CA ILE A 256 -0.81 0.10 -23.27
C ILE A 256 0.23 -0.85 -23.87
N LYS A 257 -0.20 -1.99 -24.45
CA LYS A 257 0.69 -2.96 -25.10
C LYS A 257 1.52 -2.31 -26.22
N GLN A 258 0.95 -1.37 -26.98
CA GLN A 258 1.64 -0.66 -28.07
C GLN A 258 2.56 0.46 -27.58
N LEU A 259 2.43 0.88 -26.32
CA LEU A 259 3.15 2.04 -25.76
C LEU A 259 4.42 1.65 -25.01
N LYS A 260 4.79 0.37 -25.00
CA LYS A 260 5.96 -0.13 -24.27
C LYS A 260 7.27 0.56 -24.67
N ASN A 261 7.46 0.90 -25.95
CA ASN A 261 8.65 1.64 -26.40
C ASN A 261 8.48 3.17 -26.32
N ARG A 262 7.39 3.67 -25.73
CA ARG A 262 7.04 5.10 -25.68
C ARG A 262 7.02 5.68 -24.27
N ALA A 263 6.79 4.81 -23.27
CA ALA A 263 6.75 5.20 -21.87
C ALA A 263 7.22 4.05 -20.97
N LEU A 264 7.89 4.41 -19.88
CA LEU A 264 8.25 3.47 -18.82
C LEU A 264 6.95 2.94 -18.20
N LEU A 265 6.90 1.65 -17.88
CA LEU A 265 5.65 0.97 -17.51
C LEU A 265 5.84 0.35 -16.14
N PHE A 266 5.07 0.82 -15.17
CA PHE A 266 5.05 0.32 -13.80
C PHE A 266 3.81 -0.53 -13.56
N GLY A 267 4.00 -1.78 -13.13
CA GLY A 267 2.95 -2.60 -12.55
C GLY A 267 2.86 -2.40 -11.03
N ALA A 268 1.89 -1.61 -10.57
CA ALA A 268 1.74 -1.30 -9.15
C ALA A 268 0.98 -2.42 -8.40
N GLY A 269 1.71 -3.29 -7.70
CA GLY A 269 1.11 -4.38 -6.91
C GLY A 269 0.18 -5.26 -7.74
N THR A 270 -1.13 -5.16 -7.53
CA THR A 270 -2.14 -5.92 -8.33
C THR A 270 -2.22 -5.44 -9.78
N GLY A 271 -1.81 -4.21 -10.09
CA GLY A 271 -1.76 -3.72 -11.48
C GLY A 271 -0.82 -4.55 -12.36
N MET A 272 0.22 -5.16 -11.77
CA MET A 272 1.06 -6.15 -12.43
C MET A 272 0.23 -7.35 -12.93
N ASN A 273 -0.68 -7.88 -12.12
CA ASN A 273 -1.55 -8.99 -12.51
C ASN A 273 -2.50 -8.61 -13.65
N VAL A 274 -2.99 -7.36 -13.67
CA VAL A 274 -3.86 -6.84 -14.73
C VAL A 274 -3.12 -6.71 -16.06
N LEU A 275 -1.88 -6.22 -16.06
CA LEU A 275 -1.06 -6.18 -17.26
C LEU A 275 -0.78 -7.60 -17.80
N ASN A 276 -0.42 -8.50 -16.88
CA ASN A 276 -0.07 -9.88 -17.20
C ASN A 276 -1.23 -10.69 -17.77
N SER A 277 -2.49 -10.42 -17.37
CA SER A 277 -3.65 -11.12 -17.92
C SER A 277 -3.85 -10.89 -19.42
N CYS A 278 -3.21 -9.86 -19.99
CA CYS A 278 -3.22 -9.59 -21.43
C CYS A 278 -1.84 -9.75 -22.08
N GLY A 279 -0.91 -10.45 -21.41
CA GLY A 279 0.43 -10.71 -21.92
C GLY A 279 1.34 -9.48 -21.96
N ILE A 280 1.04 -8.43 -21.18
CA ILE A 280 1.86 -7.23 -21.10
C ILE A 280 2.82 -7.37 -19.93
N LEU A 281 4.12 -7.40 -20.22
CA LEU A 281 5.17 -7.35 -19.20
C LEU A 281 5.60 -5.90 -18.97
N PRO A 282 5.44 -5.34 -17.77
CA PRO A 282 5.95 -3.99 -17.46
C PRO A 282 7.47 -3.96 -17.35
N HIS A 283 8.02 -2.76 -17.36
CA HIS A 283 9.44 -2.52 -17.16
C HIS A 283 9.85 -2.68 -15.69
N PHE A 284 8.97 -2.24 -14.78
CA PHE A 284 9.17 -2.38 -13.35
C PHE A 284 7.90 -2.91 -12.66
N GLY A 285 8.10 -3.76 -11.67
CA GLY A 285 7.12 -4.01 -10.62
C GLY A 285 7.45 -3.25 -9.35
N CYS A 286 6.44 -3.05 -8.51
CA CYS A 286 6.63 -2.54 -7.16
C CYS A 286 5.75 -3.32 -6.19
N GLY A 287 6.29 -3.63 -5.01
CA GLY A 287 5.58 -4.30 -3.93
C GLY A 287 6.02 -3.81 -2.57
N ILE A 288 5.05 -3.36 -1.78
CA ILE A 288 5.24 -2.87 -0.40
C ILE A 288 4.37 -3.64 0.60
N ASP A 289 3.36 -4.37 0.13
CA ASP A 289 2.37 -4.99 1.00
C ASP A 289 2.94 -6.22 1.75
N PRO A 290 2.86 -6.25 3.11
CA PRO A 290 3.34 -7.38 3.90
C PRO A 290 2.38 -8.59 3.85
N ASN A 291 1.16 -8.39 3.36
CA ASN A 291 0.07 -9.35 3.54
C ASN A 291 0.16 -10.59 2.64
N ARG A 292 -0.48 -11.68 3.06
CA ARG A 292 -0.54 -12.95 2.29
C ARG A 292 -1.30 -12.84 0.96
N THR A 293 -2.12 -11.82 0.78
CA THR A 293 -2.80 -11.61 -0.50
C THR A 293 -1.80 -11.31 -1.62
N SER A 294 -0.69 -10.65 -1.29
CA SER A 294 0.44 -10.45 -2.20
C SER A 294 1.04 -11.77 -2.70
N GLU A 295 1.20 -12.76 -1.81
CA GLU A 295 1.66 -14.11 -2.17
C GLU A 295 0.71 -14.76 -3.19
N SER A 296 -0.60 -14.77 -2.89
CA SER A 296 -1.63 -15.35 -3.78
C SER A 296 -1.62 -14.71 -5.17
N ARG A 297 -1.51 -13.38 -5.23
CA ARG A 297 -1.44 -12.65 -6.50
C ARG A 297 -0.14 -12.91 -7.24
N MET A 298 0.99 -12.96 -6.52
CA MET A 298 2.29 -13.24 -7.15
C MET A 298 2.36 -14.68 -7.69
N LEU A 299 1.67 -15.62 -7.06
CA LEU A 299 1.52 -16.97 -7.61
C LEU A 299 0.78 -16.96 -8.94
N MET A 300 -0.22 -16.11 -9.14
CA MET A 300 -0.96 -16.03 -10.40
C MET A 300 -0.28 -15.16 -11.47
N ASN A 301 0.85 -14.54 -11.13
CA ASN A 301 1.64 -13.68 -12.02
C ASN A 301 2.32 -14.49 -13.15
N THR A 302 2.76 -13.82 -14.22
CA THR A 302 3.54 -14.38 -15.34
C THR A 302 4.86 -13.63 -15.59
N ALA A 303 5.02 -12.44 -15.01
CA ALA A 303 6.18 -11.55 -15.10
C ALA A 303 7.30 -11.87 -14.09
N PHE A 304 7.68 -13.14 -13.95
CA PHE A 304 8.66 -13.57 -12.92
C PHE A 304 10.04 -12.95 -13.05
N SER A 305 10.45 -12.53 -14.25
CA SER A 305 11.76 -11.92 -14.53
C SER A 305 11.75 -10.38 -14.57
N VAL A 306 10.61 -9.71 -14.34
CA VAL A 306 10.52 -8.23 -14.37
C VAL A 306 11.15 -7.61 -13.12
N PRO A 307 12.16 -6.72 -13.25
CA PRO A 307 12.80 -6.05 -12.12
C PRO A 307 11.79 -5.45 -11.14
N TYR A 308 12.00 -5.68 -9.84
CA TYR A 308 10.95 -5.46 -8.84
C TYR A 308 11.45 -4.60 -7.69
N PHE A 309 10.90 -3.39 -7.57
CA PHE A 309 11.11 -2.52 -6.42
C PHE A 309 10.38 -3.06 -5.20
N GLN A 310 11.09 -3.20 -4.08
CA GLN A 310 10.50 -3.65 -2.83
C GLN A 310 11.14 -3.01 -1.61
N THR A 311 10.35 -2.88 -0.56
CA THR A 311 10.81 -2.53 0.77
C THR A 311 11.18 -3.80 1.55
N VAL A 312 11.93 -3.67 2.65
CA VAL A 312 12.28 -4.81 3.52
C VAL A 312 11.05 -5.47 4.18
N HIS A 313 9.89 -4.81 4.16
CA HIS A 313 8.67 -5.32 4.77
C HIS A 313 7.69 -5.98 3.79
N PHE A 314 8.00 -5.96 2.49
CA PHE A 314 7.20 -6.66 1.49
C PHE A 314 7.05 -8.15 1.83
N ASN A 315 5.93 -8.76 1.43
CA ASN A 315 5.67 -10.16 1.73
C ASN A 315 6.82 -11.07 1.25
N ALA A 316 7.52 -11.74 2.17
CA ALA A 316 8.74 -12.48 1.86
C ALA A 316 8.50 -13.69 0.94
N LEU A 317 7.32 -14.33 1.06
CA LEU A 317 6.92 -15.42 0.17
C LEU A 317 6.64 -14.91 -1.24
N ALA A 318 6.00 -13.74 -1.38
CA ALA A 318 5.81 -13.09 -2.68
C ALA A 318 7.17 -12.69 -3.30
N ALA A 319 8.09 -12.16 -2.50
CA ALA A 319 9.44 -11.81 -2.93
C ALA A 319 10.24 -13.05 -3.39
N ASP A 320 10.09 -14.19 -2.71
CA ASP A 320 10.75 -15.45 -3.10
C ASP A 320 10.21 -16.02 -4.42
N LEU A 321 8.95 -15.75 -4.77
CA LEU A 321 8.37 -16.20 -6.04
C LEU A 321 8.92 -15.45 -7.27
N LEU A 322 9.56 -14.30 -7.07
CA LEU A 322 10.18 -13.52 -8.15
C LEU A 322 11.59 -14.06 -8.46
N HIS A 323 11.88 -14.25 -9.76
CA HIS A 323 13.24 -14.52 -10.27
C HIS A 323 13.96 -13.25 -10.74
N ALA A 324 13.23 -12.15 -10.80
CA ALA A 324 13.76 -10.86 -11.18
C ALA A 324 14.86 -10.36 -10.22
N ASN A 325 15.63 -9.40 -10.72
CA ASN A 325 16.48 -8.57 -9.89
C ASN A 325 15.60 -7.79 -8.88
N LYS A 326 15.91 -7.96 -7.59
CA LYS A 326 15.21 -7.34 -6.47
C LYS A 326 15.85 -6.00 -6.17
N LEU A 327 15.11 -4.91 -6.41
CA LEU A 327 15.55 -3.54 -6.20
C LEU A 327 15.06 -3.07 -4.83
N PHE A 328 15.94 -3.04 -3.85
CA PHE A 328 15.62 -2.46 -2.55
C PHE A 328 15.47 -0.95 -2.69
N PHE A 329 14.41 -0.40 -2.13
CA PHE A 329 14.32 1.04 -1.88
C PHE A 329 13.88 1.31 -0.45
N ARG A 330 14.44 2.36 0.13
CA ARG A 330 14.13 2.79 1.49
C ARG A 330 12.79 3.52 1.48
N GLY A 331 11.73 2.81 1.87
CA GLY A 331 10.40 3.41 2.03
C GLY A 331 10.22 4.15 3.36
N PRO A 332 9.00 4.63 3.63
CA PRO A 332 8.60 5.18 4.91
C PRO A 332 8.83 4.18 6.05
N GLU A 333 9.42 4.65 7.14
CA GLU A 333 9.85 3.84 8.28
C GLU A 333 8.84 3.90 9.44
N SER A 334 7.55 3.59 9.18
CA SER A 334 6.48 3.58 10.23
C SER A 334 6.72 2.60 11.36
N TYR A 335 7.53 1.58 11.10
CA TYR A 335 7.77 0.50 12.02
C TYR A 335 9.19 0.63 12.56
N GLY A 336 9.29 0.95 13.84
CA GLY A 336 10.53 1.34 14.47
C GLY A 336 11.57 0.23 14.43
N ALA A 337 11.17 -1.04 14.43
CA ALA A 337 12.11 -2.14 14.24
C ALA A 337 12.80 -2.10 12.87
N VAL A 338 12.10 -1.68 11.80
CA VAL A 338 12.71 -1.45 10.49
C VAL A 338 13.64 -0.25 10.55
N LYS A 339 13.21 0.86 11.17
CA LYS A 339 14.05 2.06 11.35
C LYS A 339 15.35 1.74 12.07
N TRP A 340 15.27 1.03 13.19
CA TRP A 340 16.42 0.58 13.97
C TRP A 340 17.33 -0.32 13.13
N MET A 341 16.75 -1.31 12.45
CA MET A 341 17.51 -2.28 11.65
C MET A 341 18.25 -1.59 10.51
N LEU A 342 17.59 -0.73 9.73
CA LEU A 342 18.23 -0.01 8.62
C LEU A 342 19.34 0.92 9.14
N SER A 343 19.12 1.58 10.28
CA SER A 343 20.15 2.40 10.93
C SER A 343 21.35 1.57 11.40
N LYS A 344 21.12 0.39 11.99
CA LYS A 344 22.19 -0.52 12.44
C LYS A 344 22.99 -1.12 11.29
N LEU A 345 22.34 -1.31 10.15
CA LEU A 345 22.97 -1.78 8.92
C LEU A 345 23.62 -0.65 8.11
N GLU A 346 23.59 0.59 8.60
CA GLU A 346 24.20 1.77 7.96
C GLU A 346 23.65 2.00 6.54
N ILE A 347 22.36 1.72 6.34
CA ILE A 347 21.67 1.99 5.07
C ILE A 347 21.23 3.46 5.06
N GLU A 348 22.10 4.31 4.52
CA GLU A 348 21.92 5.76 4.44
C GLU A 348 21.14 6.23 3.19
N ASP A 349 20.53 5.30 2.46
CA ASP A 349 19.80 5.61 1.23
C ASP A 349 18.73 6.68 1.44
N GLN A 350 18.47 7.46 0.38
CA GLN A 350 17.41 8.46 0.41
C GLN A 350 16.05 7.75 0.62
N GLN A 351 15.29 8.25 1.59
CA GLN A 351 13.93 7.76 1.82
C GLN A 351 13.00 8.23 0.68
N VAL A 352 12.30 7.28 0.08
CA VAL A 352 11.22 7.55 -0.88
C VAL A 352 9.93 7.70 -0.09
N HIS A 353 9.44 8.92 0.04
CA HIS A 353 8.20 9.19 0.75
C HIS A 353 6.98 8.82 -0.10
N PHE A 354 6.10 7.99 0.43
CA PHE A 354 4.82 7.63 -0.19
C PHE A 354 3.80 7.27 0.90
N ASN A 355 2.51 7.25 0.55
CA ASN A 355 1.43 6.97 1.51
C ASN A 355 0.97 5.49 1.49
N VAL A 356 -0.33 5.21 1.49
CA VAL A 356 -0.89 3.88 1.80
C VAL A 356 -0.78 2.84 0.68
N SER A 357 -0.61 3.23 -0.58
CA SER A 357 -0.75 2.29 -1.72
C SER A 357 0.55 2.08 -2.49
N THR A 358 0.62 0.92 -3.17
CA THR A 358 1.73 0.62 -4.09
C THR A 358 1.77 1.60 -5.26
N THR A 359 0.63 2.15 -5.67
CA THR A 359 0.56 3.17 -6.73
C THR A 359 1.22 4.47 -6.27
N CYS A 360 1.00 4.90 -5.01
CA CYS A 360 1.74 6.02 -4.43
C CYS A 360 3.26 5.77 -4.43
N ALA A 361 3.69 4.55 -4.07
CA ALA A 361 5.11 4.19 -4.12
C ALA A 361 5.69 4.26 -5.55
N CYS A 362 4.95 3.78 -6.55
CA CYS A 362 5.35 3.91 -7.96
C CYS A 362 5.44 5.37 -8.41
N MET A 363 4.52 6.24 -7.97
CA MET A 363 4.56 7.68 -8.29
C MET A 363 5.83 8.33 -7.75
N SER A 364 6.11 8.12 -6.46
CA SER A 364 7.31 8.66 -5.83
C SER A 364 8.58 8.07 -6.45
N LEU A 365 8.61 6.77 -6.77
CA LEU A 365 9.73 6.18 -7.49
C LEU A 365 9.91 6.81 -8.87
N ALA A 366 8.84 6.99 -9.66
CA ALA A 366 8.91 7.63 -10.96
C ALA A 366 9.47 9.06 -10.90
N GLU A 367 9.08 9.84 -9.89
CA GLU A 367 9.66 11.16 -9.60
C GLU A 367 11.18 11.06 -9.35
N HIS A 368 11.61 10.10 -8.53
CA HIS A 368 13.04 9.90 -8.22
C HIS A 368 13.83 9.40 -9.44
N LEU A 369 13.21 8.59 -10.31
CA LEU A 369 13.74 8.21 -11.62
C LEU A 369 13.80 9.39 -12.61
N LYS A 370 13.17 10.52 -12.27
CA LYS A 370 12.99 11.74 -13.07
C LYS A 370 12.14 11.55 -14.33
N CYS A 371 11.17 10.66 -14.26
CA CYS A 371 10.19 10.49 -15.34
C CYS A 371 9.31 11.75 -15.46
N ASP A 372 8.99 12.14 -16.69
CA ASP A 372 8.08 13.26 -16.98
C ASP A 372 7.43 13.07 -18.37
N PRO A 373 6.09 13.15 -18.50
CA PRO A 373 5.09 13.22 -17.42
C PRO A 373 4.92 11.90 -16.66
N ILE A 374 4.25 11.97 -15.51
CA ILE A 374 3.81 10.80 -14.73
C ILE A 374 2.30 10.59 -14.97
N VAL A 375 1.95 9.45 -15.57
CA VAL A 375 0.57 9.14 -15.97
C VAL A 375 0.02 7.99 -15.14
N PHE A 376 -1.19 8.16 -14.59
CA PHE A 376 -1.92 7.10 -13.88
C PHE A 376 -2.94 6.43 -14.81
N LEU A 377 -3.01 5.10 -14.77
CA LEU A 377 -4.00 4.29 -15.48
C LEU A 377 -4.62 3.27 -14.52
N GLY A 378 -5.94 3.08 -14.60
CA GLY A 378 -6.68 2.24 -13.65
C GLY A 378 -6.70 2.76 -12.22
N LEU A 379 -6.53 4.07 -12.00
CA LEU A 379 -6.56 4.70 -10.68
C LEU A 379 -7.97 5.16 -10.34
N ASP A 380 -8.90 4.20 -10.28
CA ASP A 380 -10.33 4.49 -10.13
C ASP A 380 -10.65 5.12 -8.77
N LEU A 381 -10.07 4.58 -7.69
CA LEU A 381 -10.41 4.96 -6.30
C LEU A 381 -11.93 4.90 -6.02
N SER A 382 -12.63 4.05 -6.76
CA SER A 382 -14.08 3.84 -6.70
C SER A 382 -14.45 2.44 -7.21
N TYR A 383 -15.66 1.99 -6.88
CA TYR A 383 -16.29 0.81 -7.45
C TYR A 383 -16.86 1.12 -8.83
N THR A 384 -15.98 1.31 -9.81
CA THR A 384 -16.36 1.46 -11.21
C THR A 384 -17.04 0.17 -11.69
N GLU A 385 -18.18 0.30 -12.38
CA GLU A 385 -19.00 -0.86 -12.78
C GLU A 385 -19.39 -1.80 -11.62
N GLN A 386 -19.50 -1.27 -10.40
CA GLN A 386 -19.81 -2.03 -9.18
C GLN A 386 -18.75 -3.09 -8.79
N LYS A 387 -17.57 -3.05 -9.41
CA LYS A 387 -16.47 -3.99 -9.19
C LYS A 387 -15.27 -3.29 -8.58
N ARG A 388 -14.46 -4.07 -7.87
CA ARG A 388 -13.16 -3.60 -7.33
C ARG A 388 -11.98 -3.78 -8.29
N TYR A 389 -12.01 -4.85 -9.08
CA TYR A 389 -10.95 -5.23 -10.00
C TYR A 389 -11.57 -5.60 -11.36
N PRO A 390 -10.80 -5.53 -12.47
CA PRO A 390 -11.20 -6.13 -13.73
C PRO A 390 -11.51 -7.63 -13.60
N GLU A 391 -12.32 -8.15 -14.52
CA GLU A 391 -12.54 -9.59 -14.66
C GLU A 391 -11.23 -10.33 -14.95
N GLY A 392 -11.08 -11.56 -14.44
CA GLY A 392 -9.89 -12.39 -14.66
C GLY A 392 -8.78 -12.22 -13.62
N ILE A 393 -8.92 -11.33 -12.64
CA ILE A 393 -8.02 -11.25 -11.48
C ILE A 393 -8.41 -12.33 -10.46
N VAL A 394 -7.83 -13.52 -10.62
CA VAL A 394 -8.14 -14.70 -9.80
C VAL A 394 -7.08 -14.94 -8.73
N ALA A 395 -7.50 -15.37 -7.54
CA ALA A 395 -6.62 -15.89 -6.50
C ALA A 395 -5.98 -17.22 -6.90
N HIS A 396 -4.83 -17.56 -6.32
CA HIS A 396 -4.32 -18.92 -6.45
C HIS A 396 -5.28 -19.92 -5.74
N PRO A 397 -5.61 -21.07 -6.36
CA PRO A 397 -6.61 -22.02 -5.86
C PRO A 397 -6.34 -22.57 -4.46
N THR A 398 -5.07 -22.62 -4.03
CA THR A 398 -4.67 -23.12 -2.71
C THR A 398 -4.90 -22.13 -1.56
N ASP A 399 -5.30 -20.89 -1.84
CA ASP A 399 -5.51 -19.85 -0.83
C ASP A 399 -7.00 -19.52 -0.60
N LYS A 400 -7.28 -19.02 0.61
CA LYS A 400 -8.64 -18.99 1.18
C LYS A 400 -9.50 -17.79 0.76
N LYS A 401 -8.94 -16.73 0.17
CA LYS A 401 -9.65 -15.47 -0.11
C LYS A 401 -8.93 -14.63 -1.16
N THR A 402 -9.50 -14.48 -2.35
CA THR A 402 -9.34 -13.29 -3.22
C THR A 402 -10.33 -13.37 -4.38
N GLU A 403 -11.62 -13.19 -4.09
CA GLU A 403 -12.64 -13.03 -5.13
C GLU A 403 -12.77 -11.54 -5.50
N THR A 404 -13.20 -11.29 -6.75
CA THR A 404 -13.66 -9.98 -7.22
C THR A 404 -14.79 -9.51 -6.32
N GLN A 405 -14.53 -8.53 -5.47
CA GLN A 405 -15.56 -8.00 -4.55
C GLN A 405 -16.56 -7.15 -5.32
N PHE A 406 -17.84 -7.47 -5.21
CA PHE A 406 -18.95 -6.66 -5.73
C PHE A 406 -19.44 -5.69 -4.67
N ILE A 407 -19.92 -4.51 -5.10
CA ILE A 407 -20.43 -3.50 -4.17
C ILE A 407 -21.58 -4.00 -3.29
N GLU A 408 -22.43 -4.89 -3.83
CA GLU A 408 -23.59 -5.47 -3.16
C GLU A 408 -23.19 -6.38 -1.98
N GLU A 409 -21.98 -6.93 -2.02
CA GLU A 409 -21.40 -7.78 -0.96
C GLU A 409 -20.79 -6.96 0.18
N ILE A 410 -20.72 -5.63 0.04
CA ILE A 410 -20.04 -4.74 0.99
C ILE A 410 -21.08 -4.07 1.89
N PRO A 411 -20.87 -4.05 3.22
CA PRO A 411 -21.78 -3.35 4.13
C PRO A 411 -21.99 -1.90 3.69
N LYS A 412 -23.25 -1.46 3.56
CA LYS A 412 -23.62 -0.07 3.16
C LYS A 412 -22.92 1.00 4.02
N SER A 413 -22.56 0.68 5.26
CA SER A 413 -21.80 1.55 6.16
C SER A 413 -20.36 1.84 5.70
N ARG A 414 -19.78 1.01 4.83
CA ARG A 414 -18.40 1.15 4.33
C ARG A 414 -18.30 1.84 2.97
N VAL A 415 -19.43 2.06 2.30
CA VAL A 415 -19.47 2.66 0.95
C VAL A 415 -19.88 4.11 1.05
N ILE A 416 -19.16 5.01 0.39
CA ILE A 416 -19.39 6.44 0.38
C ILE A 416 -19.76 6.86 -1.05
N PRO A 417 -20.94 7.46 -1.31
CA PRO A 417 -21.24 8.03 -2.61
C PRO A 417 -20.37 9.27 -2.84
N ALA A 418 -19.90 9.42 -4.08
CA ALA A 418 -19.17 10.59 -4.54
C ALA A 418 -19.59 10.91 -5.99
N VAL A 419 -19.03 11.97 -6.56
CA VAL A 419 -19.29 12.41 -7.92
C VAL A 419 -17.95 12.53 -8.64
N ASN A 420 -17.86 11.99 -9.86
CA ASN A 420 -16.66 12.11 -10.68
C ASN A 420 -16.62 13.45 -11.45
N SER A 421 -15.57 13.67 -12.23
CA SER A 421 -15.35 14.88 -13.04
C SER A 421 -16.49 15.19 -14.02
N LYS A 422 -17.23 14.17 -14.45
CA LYS A 422 -18.36 14.28 -15.39
C LYS A 422 -19.73 14.44 -14.71
N GLY A 423 -19.77 14.61 -13.40
CA GLY A 423 -21.03 14.71 -12.65
C GLY A 423 -21.74 13.37 -12.42
N LYS A 424 -21.12 12.24 -12.78
CA LYS A 424 -21.71 10.91 -12.61
C LYS A 424 -21.50 10.43 -11.17
N ARG A 425 -22.56 9.87 -10.60
CA ARG A 425 -22.52 9.28 -9.26
C ARG A 425 -21.66 8.02 -9.25
N ILE A 426 -20.71 7.98 -8.32
CA ILE A 426 -19.83 6.83 -8.07
C ILE A 426 -19.90 6.42 -6.61
N PHE A 427 -19.36 5.25 -6.30
CA PHE A 427 -19.25 4.75 -4.94
C PHE A 427 -17.79 4.49 -4.60
N THR A 428 -17.33 5.01 -3.47
CA THR A 428 -15.95 4.91 -2.99
C THR A 428 -15.92 4.47 -1.52
N ARG A 429 -14.76 4.58 -0.87
CA ARG A 429 -14.50 4.24 0.54
C ARG A 429 -13.61 5.30 1.17
N SER A 430 -13.61 5.37 2.50
CA SER A 430 -12.78 6.33 3.24
C SER A 430 -11.28 6.16 2.94
N ASP A 431 -10.78 4.93 2.81
CA ASP A 431 -9.38 4.68 2.46
C ASP A 431 -9.01 5.17 1.06
N TRP A 432 -9.91 5.07 0.08
CA TRP A 432 -9.68 5.59 -1.27
C TRP A 432 -9.83 7.11 -1.38
N ILE A 433 -10.73 7.72 -0.61
CA ILE A 433 -10.80 9.18 -0.48
C ILE A 433 -9.47 9.71 0.06
N ASN A 434 -8.95 9.07 1.11
CA ASN A 434 -7.66 9.42 1.71
C ASN A 434 -6.51 9.27 0.69
N GLU A 435 -6.51 8.18 -0.10
CA GLU A 435 -5.53 8.00 -1.17
C GLU A 435 -5.64 9.09 -2.25
N GLY A 436 -6.85 9.43 -2.70
CA GLY A 436 -7.12 10.51 -3.67
C GLY A 436 -6.65 11.89 -3.20
N ALA A 437 -6.89 12.19 -1.92
CA ALA A 437 -6.43 13.42 -1.29
C ALA A 437 -4.90 13.49 -1.16
N TYR A 438 -4.21 12.37 -1.00
CA TYR A 438 -2.74 12.33 -1.05
C TYR A 438 -2.21 12.74 -2.43
N TYR A 439 -2.73 12.16 -3.53
CA TYR A 439 -2.33 12.58 -4.88
C TYR A 439 -2.60 14.07 -5.12
N THR A 440 -3.73 14.56 -4.63
CA THR A 440 -4.09 15.99 -4.71
C THR A 440 -3.09 16.88 -3.96
N LEU A 441 -2.70 16.49 -2.74
CA LEU A 441 -1.71 17.24 -1.97
C LEU A 441 -0.35 17.20 -2.64
N TYR A 442 0.07 16.03 -3.09
CA TYR A 442 1.35 15.82 -3.74
C TYR A 442 1.46 16.67 -5.02
N ALA A 443 0.41 16.71 -5.84
CA ALA A 443 0.34 17.60 -7.01
C ALA A 443 0.53 19.08 -6.66
N LYS A 444 -0.03 19.53 -5.52
CA LYS A 444 0.12 20.92 -5.05
C LYS A 444 1.51 21.22 -4.50
N GLN A 445 2.13 20.25 -3.84
CA GLN A 445 3.48 20.38 -3.28
C GLN A 445 4.56 20.32 -4.35
N HIS A 446 4.25 19.70 -5.49
CA HIS A 446 5.16 19.51 -6.62
C HIS A 446 4.56 20.09 -7.93
N PRO A 447 4.32 21.42 -8.01
CA PRO A 447 3.71 22.04 -9.19
C PRO A 447 4.57 21.92 -10.46
N GLU A 448 5.86 21.59 -10.31
CA GLU A 448 6.79 21.30 -11.41
C GLU A 448 6.55 19.94 -12.08
N LEU A 449 5.91 18.99 -11.39
CA LEU A 449 5.64 17.66 -11.91
C LEU A 449 4.37 17.66 -12.74
N LYS A 450 4.46 17.14 -13.96
CA LYS A 450 3.28 16.94 -14.80
C LYS A 450 2.59 15.62 -14.46
N LEU A 451 1.62 15.70 -13.54
CA LEU A 451 0.77 14.57 -13.17
C LEU A 451 -0.46 14.53 -14.06
N ILE A 452 -0.72 13.37 -14.67
CA ILE A 452 -1.84 13.16 -15.57
C ILE A 452 -2.64 11.94 -15.10
N ASN A 453 -3.94 12.11 -14.90
CA ASN A 453 -4.86 11.03 -14.62
C ASN A 453 -5.52 10.54 -15.91
N GLY A 454 -5.10 9.37 -16.40
CA GLY A 454 -5.71 8.70 -17.54
C GLY A 454 -6.99 7.92 -17.21
N THR A 455 -7.42 7.91 -15.94
CA THR A 455 -8.67 7.30 -15.49
C THR A 455 -9.75 8.36 -15.31
N VAL A 456 -10.61 8.50 -16.32
CA VAL A 456 -11.64 9.57 -16.40
C VAL A 456 -12.99 9.23 -15.74
N GLU A 457 -13.17 8.00 -15.26
CA GLU A 457 -14.43 7.55 -14.64
C GLU A 457 -14.35 7.44 -13.11
N GLY A 458 -13.16 7.64 -12.54
CA GLY A 458 -12.85 7.45 -11.11
C GLY A 458 -13.09 8.67 -10.23
N LEU A 459 -12.52 8.63 -9.02
CA LEU A 459 -12.49 9.77 -8.11
C LEU A 459 -11.58 10.88 -8.67
N VAL A 460 -12.03 12.14 -8.56
CA VAL A 460 -11.28 13.30 -9.05
C VAL A 460 -10.01 13.52 -8.20
N ILE A 461 -8.87 13.70 -8.89
CA ILE A 461 -7.59 14.07 -8.28
C ILE A 461 -7.29 15.53 -8.66
N GLN A 462 -7.44 16.46 -7.70
CA GLN A 462 -7.22 17.88 -8.00
C GLN A 462 -5.73 18.15 -8.23
N GLY A 463 -5.41 18.90 -9.27
CA GLY A 463 -4.02 19.23 -9.63
C GLY A 463 -3.38 18.26 -10.62
N ALA A 464 -4.01 17.11 -10.90
CA ALA A 464 -3.64 16.27 -12.04
C ALA A 464 -4.52 16.61 -13.26
N GLU A 465 -3.93 16.68 -14.46
CA GLU A 465 -4.69 16.83 -15.71
C GLU A 465 -5.46 15.54 -15.99
N GLU A 466 -6.78 15.58 -16.17
CA GLU A 466 -7.60 14.40 -16.42
C GLU A 466 -7.94 14.29 -17.92
N ILE A 467 -7.27 13.39 -18.65
CA ILE A 467 -7.41 13.22 -20.11
C ILE A 467 -7.28 11.75 -20.52
N PRO A 468 -7.98 11.27 -21.57
CA PRO A 468 -7.89 9.87 -22.04
C PRO A 468 -6.50 9.47 -22.55
N LEU A 469 -6.17 8.17 -22.47
CA LEU A 469 -4.88 7.64 -22.90
C LEU A 469 -4.56 7.90 -24.38
N GLU A 470 -5.57 7.95 -25.25
CA GLU A 470 -5.44 8.27 -26.67
C GLU A 470 -4.94 9.69 -26.89
N GLU A 471 -5.35 10.63 -26.04
CA GLU A 471 -4.91 12.01 -26.08
C GLU A 471 -3.52 12.15 -25.48
N ILE A 472 -3.26 11.46 -24.35
CA ILE A 472 -1.93 11.38 -23.73
C ILE A 472 -0.90 10.86 -24.74
N LYS A 473 -1.25 9.81 -25.49
CA LYS A 473 -0.40 9.24 -26.55
C LYS A 473 0.02 10.30 -27.56
N LYS A 474 -0.93 11.13 -28.03
CA LYS A 474 -0.69 12.16 -29.05
C LYS A 474 0.14 13.33 -28.51
N ARG A 475 -0.12 13.74 -27.26
CA ARG A 475 0.51 14.93 -26.66
C ARG A 475 1.89 14.66 -26.08
N TYR A 476 2.08 13.49 -25.46
CA TYR A 476 3.24 13.24 -24.59
C TYR A 476 4.06 12.01 -24.97
N LEU A 477 3.47 11.00 -25.64
CA LEU A 477 4.15 9.73 -25.93
C LEU A 477 4.68 9.67 -27.38
N ILE A 478 5.32 10.75 -27.82
CA ILE A 478 5.69 10.99 -29.23
C ILE A 478 7.03 10.34 -29.60
N ARG A 479 7.93 10.14 -28.64
CA ARG A 479 9.28 9.62 -28.87
C ARG A 479 9.37 8.12 -28.59
N SER A 480 10.24 7.43 -29.33
CA SER A 480 10.55 6.02 -29.12
C SER A 480 11.85 5.81 -28.36
N TYR A 481 11.85 4.80 -27.51
CA TYR A 481 12.95 4.42 -26.63
C TYR A 481 13.06 2.89 -26.58
N ASP A 482 14.28 2.36 -26.58
CA ASP A 482 14.51 0.95 -26.23
C ASP A 482 14.53 0.82 -24.70
N LEU A 483 13.35 0.87 -24.08
CA LEU A 483 13.21 0.88 -22.62
C LEU A 483 13.58 -0.46 -21.98
N ASP A 484 13.35 -1.59 -22.65
CA ASP A 484 13.74 -2.90 -22.13
C ASP A 484 15.25 -2.99 -21.90
N ASN A 485 16.05 -2.57 -22.89
CA ASN A 485 17.51 -2.60 -22.76
C ASN A 485 18.03 -1.46 -21.88
N TRP A 486 17.41 -0.28 -21.93
CA TRP A 486 17.78 0.83 -21.03
C TRP A 486 17.53 0.47 -19.55
N VAL A 487 16.42 -0.21 -19.26
CA VAL A 487 16.13 -0.73 -17.91
C VAL A 487 17.14 -1.79 -17.51
N HIS A 488 17.40 -2.77 -18.38
CA HIS A 488 18.38 -3.82 -18.13
C HIS A 488 19.73 -3.25 -17.71
N VAL A 489 20.30 -2.34 -18.50
CA VAL A 489 21.61 -1.73 -18.23
C VAL A 489 21.66 -1.03 -16.87
N ASN A 490 20.65 -0.24 -16.53
CA ASN A 490 20.63 0.42 -15.23
C ASN A 490 20.45 -0.54 -14.06
N VAL A 491 19.72 -1.64 -14.27
CA VAL A 491 19.52 -2.67 -13.24
C VAL A 491 20.80 -3.46 -13.01
N VAL A 492 21.49 -3.94 -14.05
CA VAL A 492 22.71 -4.75 -13.87
C VAL A 492 23.92 -3.96 -13.42
N LEU A 493 23.91 -2.64 -13.61
CA LEU A 493 24.93 -1.73 -13.07
C LEU A 493 24.61 -1.25 -11.64
N ALA A 494 23.40 -1.49 -11.14
CA ALA A 494 23.07 -1.16 -9.75
C ALA A 494 23.91 -1.99 -8.80
N ARG A 495 24.45 -1.37 -7.76
CA ARG A 495 25.30 -2.06 -6.78
C ARG A 495 24.45 -2.92 -5.86
N SER A 496 25.01 -4.00 -5.35
CA SER A 496 24.45 -4.65 -4.16
C SER A 496 24.42 -3.68 -2.98
N LEU A 497 23.50 -3.89 -2.05
CA LEU A 497 23.47 -3.11 -0.82
C LEU A 497 24.81 -3.24 -0.06
N PRO A 498 25.31 -2.17 0.59
CA PRO A 498 26.58 -2.16 1.32
C PRO A 498 26.47 -2.89 2.67
N VAL A 499 25.84 -4.07 2.68
CA VAL A 499 25.49 -4.83 3.87
C VAL A 499 26.06 -6.23 3.75
N THR A 500 26.76 -6.70 4.79
CA THR A 500 27.29 -8.05 4.84
C THR A 500 26.37 -8.97 5.62
N ARG A 501 26.42 -10.28 5.31
CA ARG A 501 25.70 -11.30 6.09
C ARG A 501 26.06 -11.27 7.58
N ALA A 502 27.32 -10.96 7.91
CA ALA A 502 27.79 -10.83 9.29
C ALA A 502 27.13 -9.64 10.03
N LYS A 503 27.06 -8.46 9.39
CA LYS A 503 26.37 -7.29 9.96
C LYS A 503 24.88 -7.56 10.21
N VAL A 504 24.21 -8.25 9.27
CA VAL A 504 22.80 -8.67 9.45
C VAL A 504 22.65 -9.59 10.66
N GLN A 505 23.55 -10.57 10.81
CA GLN A 505 23.52 -11.50 11.94
C GLN A 505 23.73 -10.79 13.28
N GLU A 506 24.69 -9.85 13.34
CA GLU A 506 24.98 -9.06 14.54
C GLU A 506 23.78 -8.20 14.94
N ALA A 507 23.20 -7.44 14.00
CA ALA A 507 22.02 -6.63 14.26
C ALA A 507 20.81 -7.48 14.70
N ALA A 508 20.60 -8.64 14.07
CA ALA A 508 19.54 -9.56 14.47
C ALA A 508 19.74 -10.11 15.90
N ASN A 509 20.98 -10.40 16.29
CA ASN A 509 21.31 -10.87 17.64
C ASN A 509 21.10 -9.78 18.69
N GLU A 510 21.59 -8.56 18.45
CA GLU A 510 21.41 -7.43 19.37
C GLU A 510 19.91 -7.14 19.59
N TRP A 511 19.12 -7.15 18.51
CA TRP A 511 17.66 -6.97 18.61
C TRP A 511 16.98 -8.09 19.40
N LYS A 512 17.37 -9.35 19.14
CA LYS A 512 16.85 -10.51 19.86
C LYS A 512 17.14 -10.42 21.36
N GLU A 513 18.37 -10.10 21.74
CA GLU A 513 18.75 -9.97 23.15
C GLU A 513 17.98 -8.85 23.85
N SER A 514 17.79 -7.72 23.16
CA SER A 514 16.98 -6.62 23.69
C SER A 514 15.51 -7.02 23.86
N LEU A 515 14.93 -7.77 22.91
CA LEU A 515 13.59 -8.36 23.05
C LEU A 515 13.50 -9.30 24.26
N GLU A 516 14.50 -10.15 24.51
CA GLU A 516 14.51 -11.08 25.65
C GLU A 516 14.60 -10.37 27.01
N ARG A 517 15.39 -9.29 27.10
CA ARG A 517 15.45 -8.45 28.30
C ARG A 517 14.15 -7.69 28.53
N GLY A 518 13.60 -7.08 27.49
CA GLY A 518 12.32 -6.36 27.57
C GLY A 518 11.13 -7.26 27.90
N GLU A 519 11.08 -8.48 27.35
CA GLU A 519 10.04 -9.47 27.69
C GLU A 519 10.06 -9.79 29.19
N ARG A 520 11.26 -9.98 29.75
CA ARG A 520 11.46 -10.26 31.18
C ARG A 520 11.00 -9.09 32.04
N GLN A 521 11.44 -7.87 31.74
CA GLN A 521 11.07 -6.66 32.47
C GLN A 521 9.55 -6.45 32.48
N LEU A 522 8.88 -6.58 31.32
CA LEU A 522 7.43 -6.45 31.23
C LEU A 522 6.68 -7.51 32.07
N LYS A 523 7.16 -8.77 32.10
CA LYS A 523 6.58 -9.80 32.97
C LYS A 523 6.74 -9.46 34.45
N GLU A 524 7.91 -8.99 34.85
CA GLU A 524 8.19 -8.58 36.23
C GLU A 524 7.31 -7.39 36.64
N MET A 525 7.11 -6.40 35.76
CA MET A 525 6.20 -5.26 36.02
C MET A 525 4.74 -5.71 36.19
N ILE A 526 4.28 -6.68 35.39
CA ILE A 526 2.92 -7.22 35.52
C ILE A 526 2.74 -7.92 36.88
N MET A 527 3.71 -8.74 37.29
CA MET A 527 3.65 -9.43 38.58
C MET A 527 3.68 -8.44 39.74
N ASP A 528 4.56 -7.42 39.67
CA ASP A 528 4.67 -6.40 40.70
C ASP A 528 3.36 -5.64 40.94
N LEU A 529 2.64 -5.28 39.87
CA LEU A 529 1.32 -4.62 39.99
C LEU A 529 0.24 -5.53 40.59
N LEU A 530 0.26 -6.83 40.26
CA LEU A 530 -0.70 -7.79 40.81
C LEU A 530 -0.44 -8.02 42.31
N ASP A 531 0.83 -8.23 42.68
CA ASP A 531 1.24 -8.41 44.07
C ASP A 531 0.91 -7.16 44.91
N ALA A 532 1.12 -5.96 44.35
CA ALA A 532 0.79 -4.70 45.03
C ALA A 532 -0.72 -4.48 45.23
N ASP A 533 -1.56 -4.88 44.26
CA ASP A 533 -3.03 -4.80 44.41
C ASP A 533 -3.54 -5.78 45.48
N ASP A 534 -3.00 -7.00 45.52
CA ASP A 534 -3.34 -8.02 46.52
C ASP A 534 -2.98 -7.59 47.95
N GLN A 535 -1.92 -6.79 48.12
CA GLN A 535 -1.42 -6.33 49.42
C GLN A 535 -1.92 -4.93 49.80
N ARG A 536 -2.75 -4.28 48.97
CA ARG A 536 -3.07 -2.85 49.17
C ARG A 536 -3.95 -2.59 50.39
N ILE A 537 -3.78 -1.39 50.96
CA ILE A 537 -4.70 -0.79 51.94
C ILE A 537 -5.16 0.55 51.36
N GLY A 538 -6.45 0.65 50.99
CA GLY A 538 -7.04 1.85 50.37
C GLY A 538 -6.84 1.94 48.85
N PHE A 539 -7.15 3.12 48.28
CA PHE A 539 -7.13 3.37 46.83
C PHE A 539 -6.21 4.57 46.50
N PRO A 540 -4.91 4.34 46.25
CA PRO A 540 -3.96 5.42 46.02
C PRO A 540 -4.21 6.16 44.69
N GLU A 541 -3.68 7.37 44.56
CA GLU A 541 -3.89 8.19 43.36
C GLU A 541 -3.10 7.72 42.13
N ARG A 542 -2.06 6.89 42.32
CA ARG A 542 -1.21 6.35 41.24
C ARG A 542 -1.14 4.82 41.27
N VAL A 543 -0.90 4.22 40.11
CA VAL A 543 -0.61 2.78 39.94
C VAL A 543 0.90 2.61 39.84
N GLY A 544 1.47 1.63 40.55
CA GLY A 544 2.91 1.31 40.53
C GLY A 544 3.60 1.39 41.89
N THR A 545 4.68 0.62 42.02
CA THR A 545 5.62 0.61 43.16
C THR A 545 6.97 1.23 42.78
N ASP A 546 7.88 1.39 43.74
CA ASP A 546 9.26 1.83 43.42
C ASP A 546 9.97 0.81 42.52
N ARG A 547 9.73 -0.49 42.75
CA ARG A 547 10.26 -1.57 41.89
C ARG A 547 9.71 -1.49 40.47
N TYR A 548 8.42 -1.18 40.31
CA TYR A 548 7.82 -0.92 39.00
C TYR A 548 8.56 0.21 38.27
N SER A 549 8.83 1.33 38.95
CA SER A 549 9.56 2.46 38.37
C SER A 549 11.00 2.09 37.99
N GLU A 550 11.71 1.31 38.81
CA GLU A 550 13.05 0.81 38.46
C GLU A 550 13.05 -0.09 37.21
N LEU A 551 12.05 -0.97 37.10
CA LEU A 551 11.90 -1.85 35.93
C LEU A 551 11.58 -1.06 34.67
N GLU A 552 10.75 -0.02 34.78
CA GLU A 552 10.43 0.88 33.69
C GLU A 552 11.68 1.65 33.20
N GLU A 553 12.54 2.13 34.11
CA GLU A 553 13.80 2.78 33.74
C GLU A 553 14.80 1.82 33.07
N LYS A 554 14.86 0.56 33.51
CA LYS A 554 15.66 -0.47 32.83
C LYS A 554 15.11 -0.78 31.44
N LEU A 555 13.79 -0.83 31.28
CA LEU A 555 13.15 -1.02 29.98
C LEU A 555 13.47 0.14 29.04
N LYS A 556 13.44 1.39 29.51
CA LYS A 556 13.79 2.60 28.73
C LYS A 556 15.20 2.58 28.12
N GLN A 557 16.13 1.83 28.70
CA GLN A 557 17.51 1.70 28.21
C GLN A 557 17.64 0.70 27.06
N GLU A 558 16.65 -0.16 26.83
CA GLU A 558 16.68 -1.15 25.76
C GLU A 558 16.37 -0.51 24.40
N PRO A 559 17.08 -0.89 23.32
CA PRO A 559 16.73 -0.47 21.96
C PRO A 559 15.25 -0.71 21.61
N ILE A 560 14.66 -1.83 22.04
CA ILE A 560 13.25 -2.10 21.76
C ILE A 560 12.31 -1.08 22.39
N TYR A 561 12.72 -0.33 23.41
CA TYR A 561 11.84 0.65 24.02
C TYR A 561 11.49 1.77 23.04
N GLU A 562 12.53 2.38 22.46
CA GLU A 562 12.38 3.46 21.50
C GLU A 562 11.67 3.00 20.23
N TYR A 563 12.02 1.81 19.73
CA TYR A 563 11.68 1.36 18.38
C TYR A 563 10.54 0.33 18.31
N LEU A 564 10.02 -0.12 19.46
CA LEU A 564 8.88 -1.03 19.51
C LEU A 564 7.91 -0.65 20.62
N ILE A 565 8.38 -0.49 21.86
CA ILE A 565 7.49 -0.26 23.00
C ILE A 565 6.75 1.06 22.83
N LYS A 566 7.44 2.17 22.56
CA LYS A 566 6.79 3.48 22.35
C LYS A 566 5.72 3.44 21.25
N GLU A 567 6.01 2.78 20.13
CA GLU A 567 5.04 2.65 19.03
C GLU A 567 3.83 1.81 19.41
N MET A 568 4.06 0.69 20.11
CA MET A 568 2.97 -0.18 20.57
C MET A 568 2.19 0.45 21.70
N ASP A 569 2.84 1.27 22.51
CA ASP A 569 2.20 2.01 23.58
C ASP A 569 1.26 3.06 22.99
N PHE A 570 1.77 3.83 22.02
CA PHE A 570 0.95 4.73 21.21
C PHE A 570 -0.20 3.99 20.50
N ALA A 571 0.00 2.76 20.02
CA ALA A 571 -1.08 1.96 19.45
C ALA A 571 -2.08 1.42 20.50
N PHE A 572 -1.62 1.13 21.71
CA PHE A 572 -2.46 0.72 22.83
C PHE A 572 -3.38 1.86 23.27
N GLU A 573 -2.82 3.06 23.42
CA GLU A 573 -3.55 4.29 23.70
C GLU A 573 -4.71 4.48 22.72
N LYS A 574 -4.49 4.21 21.42
CA LYS A 574 -5.55 4.23 20.39
C LYS A 574 -6.62 3.17 20.61
N LYS A 575 -6.25 1.94 20.97
CA LYS A 575 -7.21 0.84 21.19
C LYS A 575 -8.08 1.08 22.43
N LYS A 576 -7.52 1.71 23.44
CA LYS A 576 -8.16 2.01 24.73
C LYS A 576 -8.58 3.47 24.89
N MET A 577 -8.58 4.22 23.79
CA MET A 577 -8.80 5.66 23.77
C MET A 577 -10.06 6.17 24.45
N ARG A 578 -11.18 5.44 24.37
CA ARG A 578 -12.41 5.83 25.12
C ARG A 578 -12.28 5.61 26.62
N ASP A 579 -11.62 4.53 27.04
CA ASP A 579 -11.26 4.33 28.44
C ASP A 579 -10.32 5.45 28.90
N MET A 580 -9.38 5.88 28.04
CA MET A 580 -8.47 7.00 28.32
C MET A 580 -9.17 8.36 28.35
N ILE A 581 -10.13 8.64 27.46
CA ILE A 581 -10.95 9.86 27.50
C ILE A 581 -11.73 9.92 28.81
N GLN A 582 -12.33 8.80 29.21
CA GLN A 582 -13.05 8.76 30.47
C GLN A 582 -12.10 8.96 31.67
N LEU A 583 -10.90 8.38 31.65
CA LEU A 583 -9.90 8.59 32.71
C LEU A 583 -9.28 10.01 32.69
N ARG A 584 -9.05 10.59 31.52
CA ARG A 584 -8.35 11.86 31.33
C ARG A 584 -9.29 13.07 31.49
N PHE A 585 -10.47 13.01 30.87
CA PHE A 585 -11.40 14.14 30.80
C PHE A 585 -12.61 13.98 31.73
N HIS A 586 -13.03 12.75 32.02
CA HIS A 586 -14.26 12.48 32.79
C HIS A 586 -14.03 11.68 34.09
N SER A 587 -12.81 11.65 34.63
CA SER A 587 -12.50 10.86 35.83
C SER A 587 -13.27 11.31 37.07
N HIS A 588 -13.70 12.57 37.09
CA HIS A 588 -14.54 13.14 38.14
C HIS A 588 -15.94 12.53 38.23
N LEU A 589 -16.39 11.79 37.20
CA LEU A 589 -17.63 11.03 37.22
C LEU A 589 -17.49 9.67 37.94
N LEU A 590 -16.27 9.29 38.35
CA LEU A 590 -15.96 8.03 39.02
C LEU A 590 -15.63 8.28 40.50
N ASN A 591 -16.05 7.38 41.38
CA ASN A 591 -15.57 7.37 42.77
C ASN A 591 -14.10 6.91 42.85
N GLN A 592 -13.47 7.08 44.01
CA GLN A 592 -12.04 6.80 44.19
C GLN A 592 -11.66 5.33 43.92
N GLU A 593 -12.52 4.39 44.31
CA GLU A 593 -12.33 2.96 44.09
C GLU A 593 -12.42 2.61 42.60
N ASP A 594 -13.47 3.05 41.91
CA ASP A 594 -13.69 2.80 40.48
C ASP A 594 -12.59 3.45 39.63
N ARG A 595 -12.13 4.65 40.03
CA ARG A 595 -11.01 5.32 39.40
C ARG A 595 -9.73 4.49 39.52
N TYR A 596 -9.37 4.04 40.73
CA TYR A 596 -8.16 3.23 40.92
C TYR A 596 -8.24 1.91 40.16
N LYS A 597 -9.37 1.18 40.26
CA LYS A 597 -9.58 -0.08 39.52
C LYS A 597 -9.44 0.13 38.02
N LYS A 598 -10.01 1.21 37.47
CA LYS A 598 -9.92 1.51 36.05
C LYS A 598 -8.49 1.88 35.64
N MET A 599 -7.73 2.60 36.47
CA MET A 599 -6.31 2.88 36.24
C MET A 599 -5.47 1.59 36.26
N LEU A 600 -5.61 0.75 37.30
CA LEU A 600 -4.86 -0.51 37.43
C LEU A 600 -5.16 -1.46 36.28
N LEU A 601 -6.44 -1.65 35.93
CA LEU A 601 -6.83 -2.49 34.81
C LEU A 601 -6.26 -1.95 33.49
N THR A 602 -6.32 -0.64 33.27
CA THR A 602 -5.76 -0.02 32.06
C THR A 602 -4.26 -0.28 31.97
N GLU A 603 -3.52 -0.14 33.07
CA GLU A 603 -2.09 -0.40 33.11
C GLU A 603 -1.74 -1.88 32.92
N LEU A 604 -2.46 -2.80 33.57
CA LEU A 604 -2.28 -4.24 33.34
C LEU A 604 -2.60 -4.63 31.89
N TYR A 605 -3.62 -4.02 31.28
CA TYR A 605 -3.91 -4.22 29.86
C TYR A 605 -2.82 -3.66 28.95
N ARG A 606 -2.23 -2.51 29.30
CA ARG A 606 -1.11 -1.88 28.59
C ARG A 606 0.09 -2.82 28.60
N LEU A 607 0.55 -3.24 29.77
CA LEU A 607 1.72 -4.13 29.89
C LEU A 607 1.49 -5.48 29.19
N LYS A 608 0.31 -6.08 29.34
CA LYS A 608 -0.04 -7.32 28.62
C LYS A 608 -0.06 -7.13 27.11
N TYR A 609 -0.52 -5.97 26.63
CA TYR A 609 -0.48 -5.60 25.22
C TYR A 609 0.96 -5.49 24.73
N LEU A 610 1.80 -4.70 25.39
CA LEU A 610 3.21 -4.52 25.05
C LEU A 610 3.96 -5.86 25.04
N HIS A 611 3.81 -6.64 26.12
CA HIS A 611 4.42 -7.96 26.27
C HIS A 611 4.05 -8.90 25.12
N LYS A 612 2.77 -8.91 24.70
CA LYS A 612 2.31 -9.72 23.56
C LYS A 612 3.07 -9.38 22.27
N TYR A 613 3.37 -8.12 22.00
CA TYR A 613 4.09 -7.74 20.77
C TYR A 613 5.58 -8.06 20.83
N VAL A 614 6.21 -7.87 21.99
CA VAL A 614 7.58 -8.34 22.23
C VAL A 614 7.64 -9.86 22.01
N GLU A 615 6.69 -10.62 22.55
CA GLU A 615 6.62 -12.08 22.40
C GLU A 615 6.42 -12.49 20.92
N ILE A 616 5.58 -11.78 20.16
CA ILE A 616 5.38 -12.03 18.73
C ILE A 616 6.70 -11.80 17.96
N GLN A 617 7.41 -10.70 18.23
CA GLN A 617 8.71 -10.41 17.61
C GLN A 617 9.75 -11.49 17.92
N LEU A 618 9.86 -11.83 19.20
CA LEU A 618 10.81 -12.83 19.66
C LEU A 618 10.53 -14.21 19.04
N LYS A 619 9.25 -14.60 18.93
CA LYS A 619 8.83 -15.82 18.22
C LYS A 619 9.16 -15.78 16.73
N GLY A 620 9.03 -14.61 16.08
CA GLY A 620 9.39 -14.43 14.67
C GLY A 620 10.88 -14.68 14.45
N ILE A 621 11.72 -13.97 15.19
CA ILE A 621 13.19 -14.09 15.09
C ILE A 621 13.69 -15.48 15.46
N LYS A 622 13.13 -16.12 16.50
CA LYS A 622 13.52 -17.49 16.90
C LYS A 622 13.14 -18.55 15.85
N LYS A 623 12.17 -18.27 14.98
CA LYS A 623 11.76 -19.19 13.90
C LYS A 623 12.58 -19.03 12.63
N THR A 624 13.26 -17.91 12.45
CA THR A 624 14.12 -17.68 11.29
C THR A 624 15.35 -18.56 11.42
N ASP A 625 15.67 -19.28 10.33
CA ASP A 625 16.90 -20.05 10.25
C ASP A 625 18.07 -19.14 9.89
N TRP A 626 18.63 -18.49 10.91
CA TRP A 626 19.77 -17.59 10.77
C TRP A 626 21.04 -18.29 10.30
N SER A 627 21.11 -19.62 10.36
CA SER A 627 22.25 -20.38 9.83
C SER A 627 22.42 -20.17 8.32
N LEU A 628 21.37 -19.78 7.60
CA LEU A 628 21.41 -19.41 6.19
C LEU A 628 22.35 -18.23 5.88
N LEU A 629 22.62 -17.34 6.85
CA LEU A 629 23.63 -16.29 6.70
C LEU A 629 25.06 -16.83 6.73
N SER A 630 25.27 -17.94 7.45
CA SER A 630 26.58 -18.61 7.58
C SER A 630 26.84 -19.66 6.49
N ALA A 631 25.79 -20.09 5.77
CA ALA A 631 25.93 -20.98 4.63
C ALA A 631 26.83 -20.31 3.59
N LYS A 632 28.00 -20.92 3.34
CA LYS A 632 28.88 -20.51 2.23
C LYS A 632 28.02 -20.46 0.97
N SER A 633 28.04 -19.32 0.27
CA SER A 633 27.58 -19.25 -1.11
C SER A 633 28.17 -20.46 -1.82
N GLY A 634 27.32 -21.27 -2.47
CA GLY A 634 27.67 -22.61 -2.96
C GLY A 634 29.04 -22.66 -3.61
N ASP A 635 29.72 -23.79 -3.42
CA ASP A 635 30.98 -24.14 -4.08
C ASP A 635 30.97 -23.62 -5.50
N SER A 636 32.06 -22.96 -5.93
CA SER A 636 32.21 -22.35 -7.24
C SER A 636 31.72 -23.30 -8.35
N ILE A 637 30.45 -23.14 -8.75
CA ILE A 637 29.89 -23.90 -9.85
C ILE A 637 30.70 -23.46 -11.07
N LYS A 638 31.38 -24.41 -11.72
CA LYS A 638 32.18 -24.11 -12.90
C LYS A 638 31.28 -23.40 -13.90
N ALA A 639 31.74 -22.24 -14.37
CA ALA A 639 31.01 -21.46 -15.34
C ALA A 639 30.71 -22.32 -16.57
N LYS A 640 29.44 -22.33 -16.98
CA LYS A 640 28.98 -23.03 -18.18
C LYS A 640 28.96 -22.05 -19.34
N GLU A 641 29.55 -22.45 -20.46
CA GLU A 641 29.48 -21.68 -21.69
C GLU A 641 28.07 -21.76 -22.28
N VAL A 642 27.52 -20.61 -22.70
CA VAL A 642 26.20 -20.51 -23.32
C VAL A 642 26.39 -20.14 -24.78
N SER A 643 25.80 -20.93 -25.67
CA SER A 643 25.80 -20.64 -27.11
C SER A 643 24.96 -19.40 -27.39
N ILE A 644 25.55 -18.38 -28.01
CA ILE A 644 24.87 -17.15 -28.39
C ILE A 644 24.44 -17.28 -29.86
N PRO A 645 23.13 -17.20 -30.17
CA PRO A 645 22.66 -17.25 -31.55
C PRO A 645 23.06 -15.98 -32.31
N ASP A 646 23.12 -16.06 -33.64
CA ASP A 646 23.28 -14.88 -34.48
C ASP A 646 22.12 -13.91 -34.23
N ALA A 647 22.44 -12.62 -34.05
CA ALA A 647 21.44 -11.57 -33.90
C ALA A 647 20.69 -11.31 -35.22
N GLY A 648 21.27 -11.71 -36.36
CA GLY A 648 20.65 -11.75 -37.68
C GLY A 648 20.42 -10.38 -38.33
N GLY A 649 20.85 -9.30 -37.69
CA GLY A 649 20.81 -7.96 -38.25
C GLY A 649 22.17 -7.50 -38.74
N VAL A 650 22.20 -6.79 -39.86
CA VAL A 650 23.36 -6.09 -40.41
C VAL A 650 22.93 -4.67 -40.79
N PHE A 651 23.72 -3.68 -40.38
CA PHE A 651 23.54 -2.29 -40.81
C PHE A 651 24.86 -1.76 -41.37
N GLU A 652 24.98 -1.77 -42.69
CA GLU A 652 26.21 -1.43 -43.41
C GLU A 652 25.90 -0.54 -44.62
N ASN A 653 26.70 0.50 -44.82
CA ASN A 653 26.59 1.43 -45.96
C ASN A 653 25.18 2.01 -46.17
N GLY A 654 24.43 2.23 -45.08
CA GLY A 654 23.07 2.74 -45.14
C GLY A 654 22.02 1.70 -45.53
N VAL A 655 22.34 0.41 -45.53
CA VAL A 655 21.36 -0.66 -45.76
C VAL A 655 21.14 -1.43 -44.47
N LEU A 656 19.90 -1.45 -43.99
CA LEU A 656 19.45 -2.29 -42.88
C LEU A 656 18.94 -3.61 -43.44
N ARG A 657 19.50 -4.73 -42.98
CA ARG A 657 18.98 -6.08 -43.23
C ARG A 657 18.77 -6.80 -41.92
N ILE A 658 17.60 -7.42 -41.73
CA ILE A 658 17.31 -8.27 -40.57
C ILE A 658 16.77 -9.60 -41.11
N ARG A 659 17.55 -10.67 -40.95
CA ARG A 659 17.22 -12.02 -41.43
C ARG A 659 17.31 -13.03 -40.29
N GLN A 660 16.21 -13.71 -40.00
CA GLN A 660 16.09 -14.76 -38.99
C GLN A 660 15.16 -15.85 -39.52
N GLU A 661 15.72 -16.93 -40.05
CA GLU A 661 14.96 -18.02 -40.68
C GLU A 661 14.02 -18.70 -39.68
N GLU A 662 14.49 -18.97 -38.45
CA GLU A 662 13.69 -19.57 -37.38
C GLU A 662 12.45 -18.75 -36.98
N LEU A 663 12.50 -17.43 -37.19
CA LEU A 663 11.40 -16.51 -36.88
C LEU A 663 10.59 -16.12 -38.13
N GLY A 664 11.03 -16.57 -39.31
CA GLY A 664 10.47 -16.15 -40.60
C GLY A 664 10.53 -14.63 -40.79
N ILE A 665 11.70 -14.03 -40.52
CA ILE A 665 11.97 -12.60 -40.71
C ILE A 665 12.98 -12.45 -41.85
N ASP A 666 12.61 -11.64 -42.86
CA ASP A 666 13.50 -11.16 -43.93
C ASP A 666 13.08 -9.73 -44.27
N LEU A 667 13.76 -8.76 -43.67
CA LEU A 667 13.48 -7.34 -43.79
C LEU A 667 14.71 -6.63 -44.36
N GLU A 668 14.49 -5.74 -45.32
CA GLU A 668 15.54 -4.89 -45.90
C GLU A 668 14.98 -3.47 -46.13
N ASP A 669 15.78 -2.46 -45.79
CA ASP A 669 15.44 -1.05 -46.05
C ASP A 669 16.71 -0.24 -46.36
N ASP A 670 16.61 0.63 -47.36
CA ASP A 670 17.64 1.61 -47.68
C ASP A 670 17.42 2.84 -46.80
N TYR A 671 18.35 3.02 -45.87
CA TYR A 671 18.33 4.03 -44.83
C TYR A 671 19.74 4.60 -44.66
N SER A 672 20.03 5.66 -45.41
CA SER A 672 21.24 6.47 -45.24
C SER A 672 21.00 7.57 -44.20
N PRO A 673 21.50 7.44 -42.95
CA PRO A 673 21.42 8.52 -41.97
C PRO A 673 22.18 9.75 -42.48
N ILE A 674 21.55 10.92 -42.42
CA ILE A 674 22.21 12.19 -42.76
C ILE A 674 23.11 12.54 -41.58
N TRP A 675 24.42 12.65 -41.77
CA TRP A 675 25.36 12.94 -40.68
C TRP A 675 25.58 14.44 -40.53
N VAL A 676 25.02 15.05 -39.49
CA VAL A 676 25.36 16.42 -39.06
C VAL A 676 25.71 16.37 -37.58
N LYS A 677 26.89 16.88 -37.22
CA LYS A 677 27.39 16.90 -35.85
C LYS A 677 26.91 18.18 -35.17
N GLU A 678 25.84 18.12 -34.40
CA GLU A 678 25.50 19.19 -33.46
C GLU A 678 26.26 19.01 -32.15
N SER A 679 26.75 20.10 -31.57
CA SER A 679 27.37 20.13 -30.23
C SER A 679 26.35 20.70 -29.25
N PRO A 680 25.85 19.94 -28.25
CA PRO A 680 25.69 20.57 -26.93
C PRO A 680 25.68 19.66 -25.67
N GLU A 681 25.67 20.37 -24.54
CA GLU A 681 25.86 20.07 -23.11
C GLU A 681 24.84 19.16 -22.37
N LYS A 682 24.04 18.31 -23.04
CA LYS A 682 22.96 17.55 -22.35
C LYS A 682 22.79 16.10 -22.79
N GLY A 683 23.44 15.14 -22.13
CA GLY A 683 23.07 13.71 -21.94
C GLY A 683 22.66 12.81 -23.13
N GLN A 684 22.30 13.35 -24.29
CA GLN A 684 21.96 12.70 -25.52
C GLN A 684 22.46 13.59 -26.66
N ILE A 685 23.20 13.02 -27.59
CA ILE A 685 23.74 13.71 -28.76
C ILE A 685 23.12 13.06 -29.99
N TRP A 686 22.50 13.86 -30.85
CA TRP A 686 21.98 13.41 -32.12
C TRP A 686 23.01 13.68 -33.22
N VAL A 687 23.23 12.67 -34.05
CA VAL A 687 24.06 12.79 -35.25
C VAL A 687 23.14 12.65 -36.45
N GLY A 688 22.84 13.78 -37.08
CA GLY A 688 21.77 13.93 -38.07
C GLY A 688 20.60 14.78 -37.59
N ASP A 689 19.43 14.58 -38.19
CA ASP A 689 18.20 15.20 -37.69
C ASP A 689 17.60 14.33 -36.58
N SER A 690 16.92 14.93 -35.60
CA SER A 690 16.38 14.21 -34.43
C SER A 690 15.30 13.16 -34.76
N HIS A 691 14.87 13.08 -36.01
CA HIS A 691 13.92 12.11 -36.54
C HIS A 691 14.59 11.08 -37.46
N ASN A 692 15.72 11.39 -38.09
CA ASN A 692 16.46 10.54 -39.01
C ASN A 692 17.95 10.64 -38.69
N GLY A 693 18.43 9.69 -37.89
CA GLY A 693 19.86 9.61 -37.61
C GLY A 693 20.17 8.73 -36.42
N GLU A 694 21.38 8.88 -35.95
CA GLU A 694 21.90 8.19 -34.79
C GLU A 694 21.67 9.03 -33.51
N CYS A 695 21.23 8.38 -32.45
CA CYS A 695 21.17 8.93 -31.11
C CYS A 695 22.22 8.26 -30.24
N LEU A 696 23.16 9.06 -29.73
CA LEU A 696 24.13 8.66 -28.72
C LEU A 696 23.62 9.10 -27.35
N LEU A 697 23.52 8.18 -26.42
CA LEU A 697 23.12 8.42 -25.04
C LEU A 697 24.38 8.46 -24.18
N TYR A 698 24.54 9.50 -23.38
CA TYR A 698 25.62 9.62 -22.42
C TYR A 698 25.08 9.63 -20.98
N ASP A 699 25.89 9.18 -20.04
CA ASP A 699 25.65 9.37 -18.62
C ASP A 699 26.13 10.76 -18.16
N ARG A 700 26.00 11.05 -16.87
CA ARG A 700 26.40 12.34 -16.28
C ARG A 700 27.91 12.53 -16.15
N LYS A 701 28.68 11.44 -16.26
CA LYS A 701 30.14 11.46 -16.28
C LYS A 701 30.68 11.61 -17.71
N GLY A 702 29.80 11.63 -18.70
CA GLY A 702 30.15 11.73 -20.13
C GLY A 702 30.48 10.38 -20.77
N TRP A 703 30.15 9.26 -20.13
CA TRP A 703 30.35 7.92 -20.70
C TRP A 703 29.23 7.58 -21.65
N LEU A 704 29.57 6.99 -22.80
CA LEU A 704 28.58 6.52 -23.77
C LEU A 704 27.82 5.34 -23.17
N LYS A 705 26.54 5.51 -22.86
CA LYS A 705 25.67 4.46 -22.29
C LYS A 705 24.81 3.76 -23.33
N GLY A 706 24.59 4.36 -24.49
CA GLY A 706 23.77 3.75 -25.53
C GLY A 706 23.87 4.42 -26.89
N ARG A 707 23.49 3.68 -27.91
CA ARG A 707 23.49 4.05 -29.32
C ARG A 707 22.24 3.46 -29.98
N CYS A 708 21.42 4.30 -30.59
CA CYS A 708 20.17 3.90 -31.24
C CYS A 708 20.01 4.61 -32.59
N PHE A 709 19.32 3.99 -33.54
CA PHE A 709 19.04 4.58 -34.86
C PHE A 709 17.56 4.86 -35.05
N TYR A 710 17.26 5.95 -35.75
CA TYR A 710 15.89 6.44 -35.95
C TYR A 710 15.58 6.78 -37.41
N LYS A 711 14.39 6.42 -37.90
CA LYS A 711 13.84 6.82 -39.19
C LYS A 711 12.45 7.41 -38.96
N LYS A 712 12.23 8.68 -39.33
CA LYS A 712 11.00 9.46 -39.08
C LYS A 712 10.55 9.44 -37.60
N GLY A 713 11.50 9.57 -36.67
CA GLY A 713 11.27 9.62 -35.22
C GLY A 713 10.99 8.25 -34.59
N ARG A 714 11.12 7.17 -35.35
CA ARG A 714 10.87 5.78 -34.92
C ARG A 714 12.17 5.00 -34.89
N LEU A 715 12.34 4.11 -33.90
CA LEU A 715 13.50 3.22 -33.83
C LEU A 715 13.58 2.38 -35.11
N HIS A 716 14.74 2.42 -35.77
CA HIS A 716 14.92 1.78 -37.06
C HIS A 716 16.42 1.50 -37.26
N GLY A 717 16.83 0.26 -37.06
CA GLY A 717 18.23 -0.17 -37.05
C GLY A 717 18.65 -0.77 -35.70
N PRO A 718 19.97 -0.89 -35.45
CA PRO A 718 20.48 -1.45 -34.22
C PRO A 718 20.23 -0.54 -33.01
N SER A 719 20.07 -1.15 -31.84
CA SER A 719 20.12 -0.47 -30.54
C SER A 719 21.11 -1.20 -29.67
N THR A 720 22.08 -0.48 -29.12
CA THR A 720 23.18 -1.05 -28.32
C THR A 720 23.40 -0.20 -27.09
N TYR A 721 23.56 -0.83 -25.93
CA TYR A 721 23.86 -0.17 -24.67
C TYR A 721 25.16 -0.70 -24.07
N TYR A 722 25.87 0.18 -23.37
CA TYR A 722 27.22 -0.07 -22.90
C TYR A 722 27.34 0.15 -21.39
N GLY A 723 28.29 -0.56 -20.78
CA GLY A 723 28.75 -0.31 -19.43
C GLY A 723 29.81 0.80 -19.36
N PRO A 724 30.21 1.22 -18.15
CA PRO A 724 31.27 2.20 -17.92
C PRO A 724 32.58 1.94 -18.67
N ASP A 725 32.93 0.66 -18.85
CA ASP A 725 34.18 0.22 -19.47
C ASP A 725 34.05 0.05 -21.00
N GLY A 726 32.90 0.41 -21.58
CA GLY A 726 32.60 0.29 -23.01
C GLY A 726 32.17 -1.10 -23.47
N ASN A 727 32.04 -2.07 -22.56
CA ASN A 727 31.50 -3.39 -22.87
C ASN A 727 30.00 -3.32 -23.20
N VAL A 728 29.55 -4.15 -24.15
CA VAL A 728 28.13 -4.23 -24.53
C VAL A 728 27.34 -4.92 -23.40
N LEU A 729 26.32 -4.24 -22.89
CA LEU A 729 25.41 -4.76 -21.86
C LEU A 729 24.04 -5.13 -22.42
N ALA A 730 23.65 -4.59 -23.57
CA ALA A 730 22.47 -5.02 -24.30
C ALA A 730 22.56 -4.65 -25.78
N GLN A 731 21.95 -5.46 -26.64
CA GLN A 731 21.80 -5.15 -28.05
C GLN A 731 20.55 -5.81 -28.66
N GLY A 732 19.93 -5.13 -29.62
CA GLY A 732 18.79 -5.63 -30.38
C GLY A 732 18.55 -4.81 -31.65
N TRP A 733 17.54 -5.20 -32.42
CA TRP A 733 17.24 -4.62 -33.72
C TRP A 733 15.80 -4.15 -33.81
N PHE A 734 15.58 -3.03 -34.51
CA PHE A 734 14.27 -2.44 -34.71
C PHE A 734 14.00 -2.18 -36.18
N PHE A 735 12.73 -2.33 -36.57
CA PHE A 735 12.20 -1.92 -37.85
C PHE A 735 10.92 -1.12 -37.62
N ASN A 736 10.97 0.20 -37.80
CA ASN A 736 9.81 1.11 -37.62
C ASN A 736 9.14 0.99 -36.23
N ASP A 737 9.92 1.09 -35.15
CA ASP A 737 9.56 0.91 -33.72
C ASP A 737 9.33 -0.52 -33.26
N GLU A 738 9.25 -1.47 -34.17
CA GLU A 738 9.00 -2.86 -33.83
C GLU A 738 10.32 -3.59 -33.61
N ARG A 739 10.49 -4.20 -32.45
CA ARG A 739 11.66 -5.04 -32.19
C ARG A 739 11.59 -6.30 -33.05
N GLN A 740 12.69 -6.65 -33.70
CA GLN A 740 12.81 -7.78 -34.60
C GLN A 740 14.03 -8.64 -34.23
N GLY A 741 13.90 -9.96 -34.42
CA GLY A 741 15.00 -10.89 -34.25
C GLY A 741 15.41 -11.13 -32.81
N VAL A 742 16.71 -11.34 -32.58
CA VAL A 742 17.25 -11.67 -31.25
C VAL A 742 17.69 -10.40 -30.53
N ASN A 743 17.23 -10.27 -29.28
CA ASN A 743 17.72 -9.32 -28.31
C ASN A 743 18.61 -10.02 -27.29
N LEU A 744 19.82 -9.51 -27.11
CA LEU A 744 20.83 -10.05 -26.22
C LEU A 744 21.09 -9.06 -25.09
N GLN A 745 21.14 -9.57 -23.86
CA GLN A 745 21.45 -8.79 -22.66
C GLN A 745 22.57 -9.49 -21.90
N PHE A 746 23.47 -8.72 -21.31
CA PHE A 746 24.68 -9.21 -20.65
C PHE A 746 24.82 -8.68 -19.22
N TYR A 747 25.51 -9.44 -18.39
CA TYR A 747 26.06 -9.00 -17.11
C TYR A 747 27.27 -8.08 -17.33
N PRO A 748 27.66 -7.25 -16.34
CA PRO A 748 28.89 -6.45 -16.40
C PRO A 748 30.16 -7.28 -16.67
N SER A 749 30.18 -8.55 -16.26
CA SER A 749 31.25 -9.50 -16.56
C SER A 749 31.37 -9.89 -18.05
N GLY A 750 30.42 -9.50 -18.90
CA GLY A 750 30.33 -9.88 -20.30
C GLY A 750 29.62 -11.23 -20.54
N ARG A 751 29.18 -11.91 -19.47
CA ARG A 751 28.40 -13.15 -19.58
C ARG A 751 26.96 -12.86 -19.98
N ILE A 752 26.33 -13.79 -20.67
CA ILE A 752 24.94 -13.63 -21.13
C ILE A 752 23.98 -13.61 -19.93
N PHE A 753 23.09 -12.61 -19.91
CA PHE A 753 21.99 -12.48 -18.96
C PHE A 753 20.69 -13.02 -19.56
N SER A 754 20.38 -12.66 -20.80
CA SER A 754 19.20 -13.19 -21.49
C SER A 754 19.35 -13.25 -23.01
N ILE A 755 18.63 -14.21 -23.59
CA ILE A 755 18.42 -14.36 -25.04
C ILE A 755 16.92 -14.29 -25.26
N GLN A 756 16.47 -13.24 -25.93
CA GLN A 756 15.06 -12.98 -26.18
C GLN A 756 14.81 -12.87 -27.69
N ARG A 757 13.69 -13.40 -28.16
CA ARG A 757 13.35 -13.51 -29.59
C ARG A 757 12.04 -12.81 -29.85
N PHE A 758 12.03 -11.93 -30.85
CA PHE A 758 10.90 -11.08 -31.19
C PHE A 758 10.57 -11.11 -32.68
N LYS A 759 9.29 -10.97 -32.97
CA LYS A 759 8.76 -10.69 -34.30
C LYS A 759 7.69 -9.61 -34.16
N ASP A 760 7.83 -8.52 -34.90
CA ASP A 760 6.87 -7.41 -34.90
C ASP A 760 6.57 -6.88 -33.48
N ASN A 761 7.63 -6.71 -32.67
CA ASN A 761 7.59 -6.29 -31.26
C ASN A 761 6.92 -7.29 -30.30
N LEU A 762 6.51 -8.47 -30.77
CA LEU A 762 5.90 -9.52 -29.96
C LEU A 762 6.94 -10.60 -29.64
N PRO A 763 7.06 -11.05 -28.37
CA PRO A 763 7.87 -12.21 -28.04
C PRO A 763 7.45 -13.45 -28.85
N GLN A 764 8.43 -14.15 -29.43
CA GLN A 764 8.21 -15.34 -30.26
C GLN A 764 9.20 -16.44 -29.88
N GLY A 765 8.72 -17.66 -29.72
CA GLY A 765 9.56 -18.81 -29.36
C GLY A 765 10.10 -18.73 -27.93
N CYS A 766 11.23 -19.39 -27.69
CA CYS A 766 11.82 -19.50 -26.36
C CYS A 766 12.57 -18.21 -25.96
N GLN A 767 12.29 -17.73 -24.75
CA GLN A 767 13.00 -16.63 -24.08
C GLN A 767 13.76 -17.24 -22.90
N GLU A 768 15.07 -17.03 -22.82
CA GLU A 768 15.92 -17.66 -21.82
C GLU A 768 16.65 -16.60 -21.00
N PHE A 769 16.64 -16.78 -19.68
CA PHE A 769 17.37 -15.96 -18.71
C PHE A 769 18.35 -16.84 -17.97
N PHE A 770 19.55 -16.33 -17.73
CA PHE A 770 20.66 -17.09 -17.18
C PHE A 770 21.17 -16.46 -15.89
N GLU A 771 21.62 -17.28 -14.96
CA GLU A 771 22.48 -16.83 -13.87
C GLU A 771 23.86 -16.46 -14.43
N GLU A 772 24.63 -15.66 -13.69
CA GLU A 772 25.96 -15.25 -14.14
C GLU A 772 26.93 -16.44 -14.28
N ASN A 773 26.66 -17.60 -13.67
CA ASN A 773 27.43 -18.82 -13.88
C ASN A 773 27.09 -19.55 -15.21
N GLY A 774 26.10 -19.08 -15.98
CA GLY A 774 25.64 -19.68 -17.24
C GLY A 774 24.54 -20.75 -17.08
N GLU A 775 24.09 -21.02 -15.85
CA GLU A 775 22.93 -21.87 -15.63
C GLU A 775 21.63 -21.15 -16.00
N VAL A 776 20.65 -21.91 -16.48
CA VAL A 776 19.35 -21.34 -16.86
C VAL A 776 18.57 -21.02 -15.61
N LYS A 777 18.19 -19.75 -15.48
CA LYS A 777 17.37 -19.20 -14.39
C LYS A 777 15.88 -19.32 -14.69
N THR A 778 15.48 -18.95 -15.90
CA THR A 778 14.08 -18.92 -16.32
C THR A 778 13.95 -19.18 -17.82
N ARG A 779 12.93 -19.95 -18.23
CA ARG A 779 12.50 -20.07 -19.63
C ARG A 779 11.03 -19.74 -19.80
N TYR A 780 10.71 -19.03 -20.88
CA TYR A 780 9.35 -18.79 -21.33
C TYR A 780 9.19 -19.25 -22.78
N TYR A 781 8.04 -19.81 -23.12
CA TYR A 781 7.68 -20.12 -24.49
C TYR A 781 6.52 -19.25 -24.93
N TYR A 782 6.73 -18.48 -26.00
CA TYR A 782 5.74 -17.58 -26.58
C TYR A 782 5.38 -17.97 -28.00
N ASP A 783 4.14 -17.67 -28.37
CA ASP A 783 3.67 -17.67 -29.75
C ASP A 783 2.79 -16.43 -29.96
N ASN A 784 3.15 -15.60 -30.94
CA ASN A 784 2.51 -14.32 -31.26
C ASN A 784 2.33 -13.41 -30.03
N GLY A 785 3.35 -13.35 -29.17
CA GLY A 785 3.36 -12.54 -27.94
C GLY A 785 2.44 -13.03 -26.82
N LEU A 786 1.88 -14.24 -26.93
CA LEU A 786 1.14 -14.91 -25.86
C LEU A 786 1.94 -16.11 -25.36
N LEU A 787 1.89 -16.38 -24.05
CA LEU A 787 2.51 -17.58 -23.50
C LEU A 787 1.85 -18.83 -24.09
N ASN A 788 2.64 -19.70 -24.71
CA ASN A 788 2.17 -20.92 -25.34
C ASN A 788 3.22 -22.02 -25.16
N GLY A 789 2.98 -22.94 -24.22
CA GLY A 789 3.94 -23.92 -23.73
C GLY A 789 4.30 -23.70 -22.26
N LYS A 790 5.53 -24.07 -21.88
CA LYS A 790 5.95 -24.07 -20.48
C LYS A 790 6.52 -22.72 -20.04
N VAL A 791 6.44 -22.45 -18.75
CA VAL A 791 7.27 -21.47 -18.06
C VAL A 791 8.02 -22.23 -16.98
N GLU A 792 9.36 -22.24 -17.08
CA GLU A 792 10.23 -23.01 -16.20
C GLU A 792 11.13 -22.07 -15.40
N LEU A 793 11.17 -22.26 -14.09
CA LEU A 793 12.01 -21.51 -13.16
C LEU A 793 12.94 -22.49 -12.43
N PHE A 794 14.20 -22.14 -12.29
CA PHE A 794 15.23 -22.93 -11.61
C PHE A 794 15.86 -22.16 -10.44
N TYR A 795 16.18 -22.87 -9.36
CA TYR A 795 17.01 -22.33 -8.29
C TYR A 795 18.46 -22.14 -8.78
N ALA A 796 19.22 -21.32 -8.06
CA ALA A 796 20.65 -21.07 -8.36
C ALA A 796 21.56 -22.30 -8.24
N ASN A 797 21.06 -23.42 -7.71
CA ASN A 797 21.74 -24.72 -7.69
C ASN A 797 21.36 -25.62 -8.89
N GLY A 798 20.62 -25.09 -9.87
CA GLY A 798 20.12 -25.80 -11.04
C GLY A 798 18.85 -26.64 -10.80
N ASN A 799 18.40 -26.82 -9.56
CA ASN A 799 17.18 -27.58 -9.28
C ASN A 799 15.94 -26.84 -9.79
N ARG A 800 14.93 -27.59 -10.24
CA ARG A 800 13.65 -27.01 -10.66
C ARG A 800 12.96 -26.35 -9.47
N LYS A 801 12.61 -25.08 -9.63
CA LYS A 801 11.77 -24.34 -8.68
C LYS A 801 10.31 -24.44 -9.06
N ARG A 802 9.96 -24.17 -10.31
CA ARG A 802 8.56 -24.12 -10.75
C ARG A 802 8.39 -24.44 -12.22
N ILE A 803 7.29 -25.09 -12.56
CA ILE A 803 6.83 -25.27 -13.93
C ILE A 803 5.36 -24.88 -13.99
N VAL A 804 4.98 -24.09 -15.00
CA VAL A 804 3.60 -23.71 -15.29
C VAL A 804 3.35 -23.89 -16.78
N GLU A 805 2.25 -24.51 -17.17
CA GLU A 805 1.87 -24.70 -18.58
C GLU A 805 0.81 -23.68 -19.01
N PHE A 806 0.95 -23.19 -20.25
CA PHE A 806 0.09 -22.20 -20.86
C PHE A 806 -0.34 -22.62 -22.27
N LEU A 807 -1.56 -22.22 -22.64
CA LEU A 807 -2.11 -22.32 -23.98
C LEU A 807 -2.79 -20.98 -24.31
N ASN A 808 -2.34 -20.32 -25.38
CA ASN A 808 -2.87 -19.03 -25.83
C ASN A 808 -2.95 -17.95 -24.71
N GLY A 809 -1.90 -17.87 -23.88
CA GLY A 809 -1.78 -16.91 -22.78
C GLY A 809 -2.50 -17.32 -21.49
N LEU A 810 -3.32 -18.37 -21.51
CA LEU A 810 -4.04 -18.87 -20.33
C LEU A 810 -3.36 -20.11 -19.75
N ARG A 811 -3.38 -20.28 -18.43
CA ARG A 811 -2.86 -21.50 -17.79
C ARG A 811 -3.65 -22.71 -18.28
N HIS A 812 -2.95 -23.75 -18.71
CA HIS A 812 -3.55 -24.97 -19.22
C HIS A 812 -2.58 -26.13 -18.95
N GLY A 813 -3.02 -27.17 -18.25
CA GLY A 813 -2.19 -28.28 -17.80
C GLY A 813 -1.72 -28.13 -16.36
N LYS A 814 -0.55 -28.70 -16.05
CA LYS A 814 -0.05 -28.80 -14.66
C LYS A 814 0.79 -27.59 -14.26
N GLU A 815 0.63 -27.20 -13.01
CA GLU A 815 1.55 -26.32 -12.30
C GLU A 815 2.19 -27.08 -11.14
N LEU A 816 3.51 -26.99 -11.03
CA LEU A 816 4.31 -27.66 -10.01
C LEU A 816 5.31 -26.69 -9.41
N HIS A 817 5.50 -26.75 -8.09
CA HIS A 817 6.48 -25.93 -7.36
C HIS A 817 7.22 -26.79 -6.34
N TRP A 818 8.55 -26.72 -6.32
CA TRP A 818 9.44 -27.49 -5.46
C TRP A 818 10.20 -26.58 -4.49
N SER A 819 10.83 -27.16 -3.47
CA SER A 819 11.79 -26.50 -2.59
C SER A 819 13.21 -26.53 -3.20
N PRO A 820 14.17 -25.74 -2.67
CA PRO A 820 15.57 -25.79 -3.12
C PRO A 820 16.20 -27.19 -3.04
N GLU A 821 15.73 -28.01 -2.09
CA GLU A 821 16.14 -29.40 -1.86
C GLU A 821 15.41 -30.41 -2.77
N GLY A 822 14.49 -29.93 -3.63
CA GLY A 822 13.76 -30.76 -4.60
C GLY A 822 12.48 -31.40 -4.06
N CYS A 823 12.02 -31.07 -2.85
CA CYS A 823 10.74 -31.55 -2.34
C CYS A 823 9.56 -30.84 -3.00
N LEU A 824 8.53 -31.58 -3.44
CA LEU A 824 7.34 -30.97 -4.03
C LEU A 824 6.54 -30.20 -2.96
N MET A 825 6.33 -28.90 -3.20
CA MET A 825 5.68 -27.99 -2.25
C MET A 825 4.24 -27.63 -2.64
N ARG A 826 3.94 -27.57 -3.95
CA ARG A 826 2.59 -27.34 -4.47
C ARG A 826 2.38 -28.02 -5.82
N GLU A 827 1.14 -28.41 -6.07
CA GLU A 827 0.67 -28.79 -7.39
C GLU A 827 -0.76 -28.25 -7.60
N SER A 828 -1.06 -27.89 -8.83
CA SER A 828 -2.39 -27.47 -9.28
C SER A 828 -2.58 -27.89 -10.73
N GLU A 829 -3.83 -28.02 -11.17
CA GLU A 829 -4.17 -28.30 -12.57
C GLU A 829 -5.14 -27.23 -13.08
N TYR A 830 -4.95 -26.85 -14.34
CA TYR A 830 -5.71 -25.77 -14.97
C TYR A 830 -6.23 -26.17 -16.35
N GLU A 831 -7.40 -25.66 -16.69
CA GLU A 831 -7.98 -25.75 -18.03
C GLU A 831 -8.51 -24.37 -18.43
N HIS A 832 -7.89 -23.78 -19.45
CA HIS A 832 -8.24 -22.45 -19.99
C HIS A 832 -8.32 -21.37 -18.89
N GLY A 833 -7.30 -21.33 -18.02
CA GLY A 833 -7.16 -20.37 -16.93
C GLY A 833 -7.95 -20.72 -15.66
N ARG A 834 -8.86 -21.70 -15.70
CA ARG A 834 -9.66 -22.14 -14.54
C ARG A 834 -8.99 -23.31 -13.85
N SER A 835 -9.00 -23.32 -12.51
CA SER A 835 -8.49 -24.47 -11.75
C SER A 835 -9.43 -25.66 -11.87
N VAL A 836 -8.88 -26.82 -12.20
CA VAL A 836 -9.60 -28.10 -12.33
C VAL A 836 -8.91 -29.19 -11.52
N GLY A 837 -9.53 -30.37 -11.42
CA GLY A 837 -8.89 -31.53 -10.79
C GLY A 837 -8.58 -31.33 -9.31
N ILE A 838 -7.32 -31.52 -8.93
CA ILE A 838 -6.87 -31.45 -7.53
C ILE A 838 -5.71 -30.46 -7.40
N ALA A 839 -5.83 -29.53 -6.45
CA ALA A 839 -4.73 -28.68 -6.01
C ALA A 839 -4.22 -29.14 -4.63
N ARG A 840 -2.91 -29.37 -4.51
CA ARG A 840 -2.27 -29.82 -3.25
C ARG A 840 -1.16 -28.89 -2.80
N LYS A 841 -0.93 -28.88 -1.49
CA LYS A 841 0.19 -28.19 -0.83
C LYS A 841 0.77 -29.11 0.23
N TRP A 842 2.10 -29.12 0.36
CA TRP A 842 2.83 -29.92 1.34
C TRP A 842 3.54 -29.04 2.37
N TYR A 843 3.90 -29.62 3.50
CA TYR A 843 4.86 -29.07 4.45
C TYR A 843 6.29 -29.37 3.98
N ALA A 844 7.27 -28.66 4.54
CA ALA A 844 8.69 -28.88 4.22
C ALA A 844 9.18 -30.30 4.54
N ASN A 845 8.52 -31.02 5.46
CA ASN A 845 8.80 -32.43 5.75
C ASN A 845 8.19 -33.41 4.73
N GLY A 846 7.69 -32.92 3.59
CA GLY A 846 7.06 -33.72 2.54
C GLY A 846 5.64 -34.18 2.85
N GLN A 847 5.08 -33.84 4.02
CA GLN A 847 3.75 -34.30 4.40
C GLN A 847 2.65 -33.40 3.81
N LEU A 848 1.56 -34.00 3.34
CA LEU A 848 0.43 -33.27 2.77
C LEU A 848 -0.14 -32.27 3.80
N LYS A 849 -0.35 -31.02 3.38
CA LYS A 849 -0.86 -29.91 4.21
C LYS A 849 -2.28 -29.55 3.86
N THR A 850 -2.56 -29.42 2.57
CA THR A 850 -3.88 -29.07 2.03
C THR A 850 -4.11 -29.83 0.73
N GLU A 851 -5.34 -30.28 0.51
CA GLU A 851 -5.84 -30.81 -0.75
C GLU A 851 -7.19 -30.14 -1.03
N LYS A 852 -7.34 -29.61 -2.23
CA LYS A 852 -8.56 -28.98 -2.72
C LYS A 852 -8.95 -29.68 -4.02
N LYS A 853 -10.04 -30.44 -3.99
CA LYS A 853 -10.58 -31.13 -5.17
C LYS A 853 -11.73 -30.32 -5.74
N PHE A 854 -11.56 -29.81 -6.96
CA PHE A 854 -12.62 -29.12 -7.69
C PHE A 854 -13.65 -30.14 -8.17
N LEU A 855 -14.93 -29.85 -7.90
CA LEU A 855 -16.04 -30.76 -8.18
C LEU A 855 -16.74 -30.41 -9.49
N ASP A 856 -16.72 -29.14 -9.87
CA ASP A 856 -17.31 -28.62 -11.10
C ASP A 856 -16.66 -27.28 -11.50
N ASP A 857 -17.12 -26.75 -12.64
CA ASP A 857 -16.73 -25.48 -13.22
C ASP A 857 -17.35 -24.25 -12.52
N LYS A 858 -18.30 -24.46 -11.60
CA LYS A 858 -18.94 -23.42 -10.78
C LYS A 858 -18.13 -23.09 -9.52
N GLY A 859 -16.96 -23.69 -9.36
CA GLY A 859 -16.05 -23.42 -8.24
C GLY A 859 -16.39 -24.18 -6.97
N ASN A 860 -17.24 -25.22 -7.04
CA ASN A 860 -17.47 -26.12 -5.91
C ASN A 860 -16.21 -26.95 -5.63
N TYR A 861 -15.85 -27.14 -4.37
CA TYR A 861 -14.66 -27.94 -4.02
C TYR A 861 -14.76 -28.68 -2.68
N ASP A 862 -14.11 -29.83 -2.59
CA ASP A 862 -13.79 -30.53 -1.33
C ASP A 862 -12.40 -30.08 -0.84
N LEU A 863 -12.30 -29.65 0.42
CA LEU A 863 -11.10 -29.16 1.06
C LEU A 863 -10.72 -30.04 2.24
N ARG A 864 -9.54 -30.65 2.16
CA ARG A 864 -8.91 -31.38 3.26
C ARG A 864 -7.65 -30.68 3.74
N LYS A 865 -7.38 -30.74 5.04
CA LYS A 865 -6.14 -30.25 5.64
C LYS A 865 -5.61 -31.23 6.67
N TRP A 866 -4.29 -31.32 6.75
CA TRP A 866 -3.60 -32.18 7.70
C TRP A 866 -2.60 -31.37 8.54
N SER A 867 -2.31 -31.86 9.74
CA SER A 867 -1.24 -31.33 10.61
C SER A 867 0.14 -31.73 10.09
N GLN A 868 1.23 -31.17 10.62
CA GLN A 868 2.61 -31.61 10.31
C GLN A 868 2.95 -33.04 10.74
N LYS A 869 2.03 -33.76 11.42
CA LYS A 869 2.21 -35.14 11.91
C LYS A 869 1.32 -36.19 11.21
N GLY A 870 0.64 -35.84 10.13
CA GLY A 870 -0.18 -36.79 9.35
C GLY A 870 -1.67 -36.73 9.66
N LYS A 871 -2.06 -36.07 10.75
CA LYS A 871 -3.44 -36.10 11.23
C LYS A 871 -4.32 -35.17 10.41
N LEU A 872 -5.41 -35.69 9.81
CA LEU A 872 -6.45 -34.88 9.19
C LEU A 872 -7.09 -33.96 10.26
N ILE A 873 -7.12 -32.66 9.99
CA ILE A 873 -7.62 -31.62 10.91
C ILE A 873 -8.83 -30.89 10.36
N VAL A 874 -9.02 -30.86 9.03
CA VAL A 874 -10.16 -30.20 8.39
C VAL A 874 -10.58 -31.04 7.19
N GLU A 875 -11.87 -31.21 7.01
CA GLU A 875 -12.50 -31.75 5.80
C GLU A 875 -13.82 -31.00 5.60
N LYS A 876 -13.98 -30.31 4.46
CA LYS A 876 -15.13 -29.42 4.21
C LYS A 876 -15.45 -29.37 2.72
N VAL A 877 -16.72 -29.36 2.35
CA VAL A 877 -17.18 -29.04 1.00
C VAL A 877 -17.60 -27.57 0.95
N TYR A 878 -17.17 -26.85 -0.07
CA TYR A 878 -17.52 -25.46 -0.31
C TYR A 878 -18.41 -25.33 -1.54
N ILE A 879 -19.51 -24.57 -1.39
CA ILE A 879 -20.46 -24.26 -2.45
C ILE A 879 -20.70 -22.73 -2.40
N PRO A 880 -20.27 -21.94 -3.42
CA PRO A 880 -20.27 -20.47 -3.37
C PRO A 880 -21.62 -19.81 -3.05
N ASP A 881 -22.75 -20.43 -3.43
CA ASP A 881 -24.10 -19.81 -3.33
C ASP A 881 -24.92 -20.23 -2.11
N ARG A 882 -24.35 -21.00 -1.17
CA ARG A 882 -25.01 -21.32 0.09
C ARG A 882 -24.09 -20.91 1.22
N ILE A 883 -24.62 -20.12 2.16
CA ILE A 883 -24.00 -19.85 3.47
C ILE A 883 -23.40 -21.17 3.92
N SER A 884 -22.08 -21.20 4.05
CA SER A 884 -21.32 -22.41 4.34
C SER A 884 -21.83 -23.04 5.62
N GLU A 885 -22.67 -24.06 5.54
CA GLU A 885 -23.03 -24.86 6.71
C GLU A 885 -21.77 -25.60 7.15
N GLU A 886 -21.23 -25.19 8.31
CA GLU A 886 -20.13 -25.89 8.96
C GLU A 886 -20.64 -27.22 9.48
N ILE A 887 -20.39 -28.29 8.74
CA ILE A 887 -20.63 -29.64 9.24
C ILE A 887 -19.27 -30.32 9.46
N THR A 888 -18.87 -30.44 10.73
CA THR A 888 -17.74 -31.28 11.13
C THR A 888 -18.27 -32.70 11.25
N LEU A 889 -18.24 -33.46 10.15
CA LEU A 889 -18.80 -34.82 10.14
C LEU A 889 -17.80 -35.84 10.70
N SER A 890 -18.28 -36.68 11.60
CA SER A 890 -17.59 -37.91 11.99
C SER A 890 -17.60 -38.93 10.84
N GLN A 891 -16.67 -39.89 10.87
CA GLN A 891 -16.50 -40.87 9.78
C GLN A 891 -17.76 -41.70 9.47
N GLU A 892 -18.67 -41.88 10.44
CA GLU A 892 -19.91 -42.65 10.30
C GLU A 892 -21.06 -41.87 9.60
N GLU A 893 -21.13 -40.55 9.76
CA GLU A 893 -22.17 -39.70 9.14
C GLU A 893 -21.91 -39.46 7.63
N ARG A 894 -20.68 -39.74 7.21
CA ARG A 894 -20.16 -39.57 5.84
C ARG A 894 -20.81 -40.55 4.85
N THR A 895 -21.05 -41.79 5.24
CA THR A 895 -21.61 -42.85 4.38
C THR A 895 -23.08 -42.60 4.06
N ARG A 896 -23.81 -41.97 4.99
CA ARG A 896 -25.24 -41.65 4.83
C ARG A 896 -25.48 -40.42 3.95
N SER A 897 -24.62 -39.41 4.06
CA SER A 897 -24.79 -38.11 3.40
C SER A 897 -24.34 -38.11 1.93
N LEU A 898 -23.27 -38.86 1.58
CA LEU A 898 -22.85 -39.04 0.18
C LEU A 898 -23.88 -39.81 -0.65
N GLY A 899 -24.58 -40.79 -0.04
CA GLY A 899 -25.69 -41.49 -0.69
C GLY A 899 -26.92 -40.59 -0.93
N LEU A 900 -27.18 -39.63 -0.05
CA LEU A 900 -28.27 -38.66 -0.19
C LEU A 900 -27.96 -37.58 -1.23
N LEU A 901 -26.71 -37.12 -1.30
CA LEU A 901 -26.27 -36.13 -2.30
C LEU A 901 -26.26 -36.73 -3.71
N LYS A 902 -25.81 -37.99 -3.86
CA LYS A 902 -25.82 -38.69 -5.16
C LYS A 902 -27.25 -38.86 -5.69
N LYS A 903 -28.21 -39.23 -4.82
CA LYS A 903 -29.64 -39.28 -5.15
C LYS A 903 -30.27 -37.92 -5.48
N LYS A 904 -29.80 -36.83 -4.87
CA LYS A 904 -30.26 -35.46 -5.20
C LYS A 904 -29.67 -34.94 -6.51
N MET A 905 -28.44 -35.30 -6.84
CA MET A 905 -27.81 -34.94 -8.11
C MET A 905 -28.37 -35.75 -9.29
N GLU A 906 -28.66 -37.04 -9.12
CA GLU A 906 -29.36 -37.85 -10.13
C GLU A 906 -30.78 -37.31 -10.44
N LYS A 907 -31.43 -36.66 -9.47
CA LYS A 907 -32.74 -36.02 -9.66
C LYS A 907 -32.65 -34.68 -10.40
N LEU A 908 -31.58 -33.91 -10.18
CA LEU A 908 -31.35 -32.62 -10.83
C LEU A 908 -30.88 -32.73 -12.29
N VAL A 909 -30.26 -33.86 -12.67
CA VAL A 909 -29.86 -34.14 -14.06
C VAL A 909 -31.04 -34.63 -14.91
N ASN A 910 -32.09 -35.19 -14.30
CA ASN A 910 -33.29 -35.68 -15.01
C ASN A 910 -34.41 -34.64 -15.16
N ASP A 911 -34.34 -33.49 -14.48
CA ASP A 911 -35.38 -32.43 -14.52
C ASP A 911 -35.07 -31.31 -15.56
N GLN A 912 -34.22 -31.56 -16.56
CA GLN A 912 -33.96 -30.63 -17.68
C GLN A 912 -34.58 -31.05 -19.04
N GLU A 913 -35.52 -32.01 -19.06
CA GLU A 913 -36.25 -32.42 -20.28
C GLU A 913 -37.78 -32.25 -20.22
N ASN A 914 -38.32 -31.27 -19.47
CA ASN A 914 -39.72 -30.84 -19.64
C ASN A 914 -39.91 -29.33 -19.54
#